data_AF-A0A2B9ECZ7-F1
#
_entry.id   AF-A0A2B9ECZ7-F1
#
_cell.length_a   1.000
_cell.length_b   1.000
_cell.length_c   1.000
_cell.angle_alpha   90.00
_cell.angle_beta   90.00
_cell.angle_gamma   90.00
#
_symmetry.space_group_name_H-M   'P 1'
#
loop_
_entity.id
_entity.type
_entity.pdbx_description
1 polymer ?
#
loop_
_entity_poly.entity_id
_entity_poly.type
_entity_poly.pdbx_seq_one_letter_code
_entity_poly.pdbx_strand_id
1 'polypeptide(L)'
;MKIKNVLLGILSGLCIWATFSIYHPTKVAATKNMNQVQLEDRTIDHSFNSGMPITYSKMSSMNASLVPKVFASDTFKADFAHDKMGAERWAKEHFNRWKNDLSSGQVKLLDELKTPAKPDEYHINRELKATGGDINRRAIDEEGQTLEKEKTERYKREIDTIDKALRNTAGKTSNKMYVYKDMKLEDLNQTKETELVDSTNPNIIEIEKIKDFKNNFNYGISSDYLIVNLSERQGGNNGILKWRIELPAGTHAGHLDEDHLVLQRNQGLEISGVTVINQKGKEYIRINAKLVTRDKINEKIQRTQSDLNKSWNEALGLPESTEFIKFEVNDRYASSVIEGARAMLHEMGSNVPNNVIKNAVHYMLEKNGGFIFTDNVLGNLPESYHPADPTKQLLDYYNDSKGVYNPENGTLILNGIVKSINGDAGMSSGPFIHEFGHVVDNFSAKHTDSKAYISDSAEFKKIFLKEMYNLTPYAKSNEQAFFAEAFRMRFSNDFKEREKLETDAPETSEFINDKINKIDSMIHYERFKDIHTATEWGNTAFLKWKQELKQDEIQAITEYTKNANPINSYLRENDGNLGSDPVKDQKIGQMDKALDLAKVSHNMIVYRGTDGIIFGEKYQGSLMNGNKVNAEVAAEIKEKFTGTHLTERGYLSTSLLNETQFMARPVLIELKVPEGTSAAYVDPISYYPGQFELLFSRNKQYRIDNIIIIDNNGSQKLKVEATILK
;
A
#
# COMPACT_ATOMS: atom_id res chain seq x y z
N MET A 1 19.50 24.01 -14.59
CA MET A 1 19.97 22.71 -15.12
C MET A 1 20.82 22.00 -14.04
N LYS A 2 20.17 21.43 -13.01
CA LYS A 2 20.75 20.54 -11.95
C LYS A 2 19.68 20.20 -10.88
N ILE A 3 18.57 19.57 -11.24
CA ILE A 3 17.61 18.94 -10.29
C ILE A 3 16.95 17.72 -10.97
N LYS A 4 17.74 16.71 -11.35
CA LYS A 4 17.20 15.45 -11.93
C LYS A 4 17.52 14.17 -11.14
N ASN A 5 18.28 14.25 -10.04
CA ASN A 5 18.91 13.04 -9.45
C ASN A 5 18.61 12.77 -7.97
N VAL A 6 17.61 13.38 -7.34
CA VAL A 6 17.37 13.17 -5.89
C VAL A 6 16.66 11.83 -5.62
N LEU A 7 15.66 11.45 -6.44
CA LEU A 7 14.94 10.17 -6.31
C LEU A 7 15.79 8.95 -6.69
N LEU A 8 16.66 9.09 -7.71
CA LEU A 8 17.49 7.99 -8.21
C LEU A 8 18.52 7.49 -7.18
N GLY A 9 19.05 8.38 -6.32
CA GLY A 9 20.11 8.03 -5.37
C GLY A 9 19.62 7.35 -4.09
N ILE A 10 18.39 7.65 -3.65
CA ILE A 10 17.86 7.20 -2.36
C ILE A 10 17.17 5.85 -2.48
N LEU A 11 16.45 5.59 -3.58
CA LEU A 11 15.80 4.28 -3.83
C LEU A 11 16.80 3.20 -4.28
N SER A 12 17.92 3.57 -4.92
CA SER A 12 18.96 2.61 -5.34
C SER A 12 19.91 2.20 -4.21
N GLY A 13 20.04 3.01 -3.15
CA GLY A 13 20.94 2.79 -2.02
C GLY A 13 20.57 1.62 -1.08
N LEU A 14 19.39 1.02 -1.26
CA LEU A 14 18.94 -0.17 -0.51
C LEU A 14 19.14 -1.50 -1.28
N CYS A 15 19.75 -1.44 -2.47
CA CYS A 15 20.27 -2.62 -3.15
C CYS A 15 21.76 -2.79 -2.84
N ILE A 16 22.08 -3.88 -2.14
CA ILE A 16 23.43 -4.45 -1.89
C ILE A 16 24.14 -3.94 -0.63
N TRP A 17 23.92 -4.63 0.49
CA TRP A 17 24.99 -4.96 1.46
C TRP A 17 25.02 -6.49 1.67
N ALA A 18 25.46 -7.21 0.64
CA ALA A 18 25.95 -8.58 0.81
C ALA A 18 27.46 -8.50 0.99
N THR A 19 27.92 -8.53 2.25
CA THR A 19 29.35 -8.69 2.55
C THR A 19 29.80 -10.06 2.07
N PHE A 20 30.50 -10.12 0.94
CA PHE A 20 31.24 -11.28 0.47
C PHE A 20 32.37 -11.59 1.45
N SER A 21 32.21 -12.65 2.27
CA SER A 21 33.35 -13.34 2.88
C SER A 21 33.80 -14.45 1.94
N ILE A 22 34.90 -14.22 1.23
CA ILE A 22 35.55 -15.20 0.38
C ILE A 22 36.30 -16.18 1.30
N TYR A 23 35.76 -17.39 1.45
CA TYR A 23 36.47 -18.50 2.07
C TYR A 23 37.15 -19.33 0.97
N HIS A 24 38.49 -19.37 0.97
CA HIS A 24 39.29 -20.24 0.12
C HIS A 24 39.40 -21.64 0.73
N PRO A 25 39.07 -22.73 0.01
CA PRO A 25 39.55 -24.06 0.35
C PRO A 25 40.86 -24.36 -0.37
N THR A 26 41.90 -24.59 0.42
CA THR A 26 43.20 -25.13 -0.02
C THR A 26 43.04 -26.56 -0.55
N LYS A 27 43.61 -26.78 -1.75
CA LYS A 27 43.90 -28.08 -2.36
C LYS A 27 44.77 -28.94 -1.45
N VAL A 28 44.42 -30.23 -1.31
CA VAL A 28 45.40 -31.31 -1.23
C VAL A 28 44.90 -32.49 -2.06
N ALA A 29 45.71 -32.85 -3.04
CA ALA A 29 45.58 -34.05 -3.86
C ALA A 29 46.24 -35.24 -3.15
N ALA A 30 45.63 -36.42 -3.26
CA ALA A 30 46.35 -37.70 -3.19
C ALA A 30 45.58 -38.77 -3.99
N THR A 31 46.11 -39.08 -5.16
CA THR A 31 45.80 -40.25 -5.99
C THR A 31 46.51 -41.49 -5.44
N LYS A 32 45.82 -42.64 -5.39
CA LYS A 32 46.34 -43.95 -5.88
C LYS A 32 45.32 -45.10 -5.81
N ASN A 33 44.97 -45.58 -7.00
CA ASN A 33 45.00 -46.96 -7.51
C ASN A 33 44.35 -48.15 -6.78
N MET A 34 43.56 -48.87 -7.61
CA MET A 34 43.53 -50.33 -7.83
C MET A 34 42.87 -51.23 -6.77
N ASN A 35 41.73 -51.85 -7.12
CA ASN A 35 41.71 -53.10 -7.90
C ASN A 35 40.28 -53.56 -8.22
N GLN A 36 40.11 -54.01 -9.47
CA GLN A 36 39.04 -54.90 -9.90
C GLN A 36 39.21 -56.28 -9.26
N VAL A 37 38.10 -56.90 -8.86
CA VAL A 37 37.95 -58.37 -8.86
C VAL A 37 36.57 -58.68 -9.45
N GLN A 38 36.58 -59.24 -10.65
CA GLN A 38 35.52 -60.05 -11.26
C GLN A 38 35.49 -61.44 -10.61
N LEU A 39 34.42 -62.19 -10.92
CA LEU A 39 34.11 -63.62 -10.70
C LEU A 39 32.79 -63.69 -9.89
N GLU A 40 31.75 -64.43 -10.25
CA GLU A 40 31.55 -65.40 -11.32
C GLU A 40 30.04 -65.67 -11.47
N ASP A 41 29.65 -66.07 -12.67
CA ASP A 41 28.34 -66.65 -13.03
C ASP A 41 27.94 -67.82 -12.13
N ARG A 42 26.62 -67.97 -11.90
CA ARG A 42 25.94 -69.27 -11.88
C ARG A 42 24.42 -69.09 -12.00
N THR A 43 23.92 -69.34 -13.19
CA THR A 43 22.54 -69.73 -13.51
C THR A 43 22.34 -71.22 -13.21
N ILE A 44 21.26 -71.60 -12.52
CA ILE A 44 20.54 -72.87 -12.74
C ILE A 44 19.05 -72.63 -12.46
N ASP A 45 18.25 -73.05 -13.45
CA ASP A 45 16.80 -73.16 -13.54
C ASP A 45 16.21 -74.19 -12.55
N HIS A 46 14.96 -73.97 -12.09
CA HIS A 46 13.86 -74.92 -12.30
C HIS A 46 12.55 -74.47 -11.61
N SER A 47 11.50 -74.53 -12.41
CA SER A 47 10.08 -74.45 -12.12
C SER A 47 9.60 -75.54 -11.14
N PHE A 48 8.54 -75.27 -10.35
CA PHE A 48 7.24 -75.98 -10.40
C PHE A 48 6.25 -75.55 -9.30
N ASN A 49 4.97 -75.51 -9.72
CA ASN A 49 3.72 -75.77 -9.00
C ASN A 49 3.02 -74.76 -8.05
N SER A 50 2.04 -74.08 -8.64
CA SER A 50 0.59 -74.13 -8.40
C SER A 50 -0.01 -74.93 -7.22
N GLY A 51 -1.04 -74.35 -6.57
CA GLY A 51 -2.04 -75.07 -5.75
C GLY A 51 -2.71 -74.22 -4.65
N MET A 52 -3.97 -73.82 -4.89
CA MET A 52 -4.95 -73.13 -4.00
C MET A 52 -5.23 -73.85 -2.64
N PRO A 53 -6.20 -73.42 -1.76
CA PRO A 53 -6.70 -72.09 -1.34
C PRO A 53 -6.68 -71.94 0.22
N ILE A 54 -6.74 -70.71 0.77
CA ILE A 54 -6.97 -70.50 2.21
C ILE A 54 -8.45 -70.15 2.46
N THR A 55 -9.12 -71.02 3.21
CA THR A 55 -10.45 -70.84 3.79
C THR A 55 -10.39 -69.92 5.01
N TYR A 56 -11.35 -69.00 5.09
CA TYR A 56 -11.64 -68.20 6.28
C TYR A 56 -12.28 -69.08 7.36
N SER A 57 -11.74 -69.07 8.58
CA SER A 57 -12.51 -69.44 9.77
C SER A 57 -12.24 -68.46 10.92
N LYS A 58 -13.34 -67.96 11.49
CA LYS A 58 -13.41 -67.18 12.72
C LYS A 58 -12.93 -68.03 13.90
N MET A 59 -12.06 -67.47 14.74
CA MET A 59 -12.01 -67.86 16.16
C MET A 59 -11.88 -66.62 17.04
N SER A 60 -12.88 -66.49 17.91
CA SER A 60 -12.95 -65.57 19.05
C SER A 60 -12.13 -66.14 20.22
N SER A 61 -11.69 -65.23 21.08
CA SER A 61 -11.19 -65.43 22.45
C SER A 61 -9.85 -66.16 22.62
N MET A 62 -8.79 -65.40 22.95
CA MET A 62 -7.87 -65.74 24.05
C MET A 62 -7.21 -64.46 24.60
N ASN A 63 -7.08 -64.45 25.93
CA ASN A 63 -6.65 -63.36 26.79
C ASN A 63 -5.16 -63.02 26.65
N ALA A 64 -4.83 -61.78 27.00
CA ALA A 64 -3.51 -61.19 27.04
C ALA A 64 -2.52 -61.95 27.96
N SER A 65 -1.29 -62.16 27.47
CA SER A 65 -0.01 -61.93 28.16
C SER A 65 1.09 -62.74 27.46
N LEU A 66 2.25 -62.10 27.23
CA LEU A 66 3.51 -62.66 26.72
C LEU A 66 3.56 -62.98 25.22
N VAL A 67 3.59 -61.93 24.40
CA VAL A 67 4.32 -61.93 23.12
C VAL A 67 5.50 -60.96 23.26
N PRO A 68 6.75 -61.36 22.96
CA PRO A 68 7.91 -60.48 23.07
C PRO A 68 7.75 -59.22 22.21
N LYS A 69 8.04 -58.04 22.79
CA LYS A 69 8.31 -56.79 22.04
C LYS A 69 9.54 -57.02 21.15
N VAL A 70 9.35 -57.56 19.95
CA VAL A 70 10.38 -57.63 18.92
C VAL A 70 9.72 -57.13 17.64
N PHE A 71 10.26 -56.04 17.10
CA PHE A 71 9.79 -55.21 15.96
C PHE A 71 8.69 -54.18 16.25
N ALA A 72 8.97 -53.21 17.13
CA ALA A 72 8.55 -51.83 16.85
C ALA A 72 9.77 -51.10 16.29
N SER A 73 10.11 -51.35 15.01
CA SER A 73 11.06 -50.48 14.32
C SER A 73 10.35 -49.15 14.11
N ASP A 74 10.93 -48.07 14.63
CA ASP A 74 10.42 -46.71 14.44
C ASP A 74 10.20 -46.47 12.93
N THR A 75 8.94 -46.42 12.49
CA THR A 75 8.53 -46.30 11.06
C THR A 75 8.65 -44.87 10.54
N PHE A 76 8.99 -43.92 11.42
CA PHE A 76 9.10 -42.52 11.10
C PHE A 76 10.33 -42.22 10.25
N LYS A 77 10.13 -41.43 9.19
CA LYS A 77 11.19 -40.79 8.40
C LYS A 77 11.00 -39.28 8.46
N ALA A 78 12.09 -38.55 8.67
CA ALA A 78 12.06 -37.09 8.56
C ALA A 78 11.66 -36.61 7.16
N ASP A 79 11.92 -37.42 6.14
CA ASP A 79 11.45 -37.20 4.79
C ASP A 79 10.99 -38.53 4.18
N PHE A 80 9.70 -38.65 3.85
CA PHE A 80 9.20 -39.83 3.15
C PHE A 80 9.56 -39.81 1.67
N ALA A 81 9.95 -38.66 1.10
CA ALA A 81 10.24 -38.49 -0.32
C ALA A 81 9.15 -39.17 -1.17
N HIS A 82 9.44 -40.27 -1.87
CA HIS A 82 8.48 -40.97 -2.73
C HIS A 82 7.82 -42.20 -2.08
N ASP A 83 8.03 -42.45 -0.79
CA ASP A 83 7.49 -43.60 -0.05
C ASP A 83 6.07 -43.35 0.47
N LYS A 84 5.09 -43.38 -0.45
CA LYS A 84 3.67 -43.16 -0.12
C LYS A 84 3.15 -44.20 0.89
N MET A 85 3.44 -45.48 0.67
CA MET A 85 2.93 -46.55 1.56
C MET A 85 3.49 -46.43 2.98
N GLY A 86 4.77 -46.06 3.13
CA GLY A 86 5.37 -45.76 4.42
C GLY A 86 4.73 -44.57 5.09
N ALA A 87 4.50 -43.49 4.33
CA ALA A 87 3.83 -42.29 4.81
C ALA A 87 2.40 -42.56 5.31
N GLU A 88 1.60 -43.30 4.54
CA GLU A 88 0.23 -43.69 4.90
C GLU A 88 0.18 -44.52 6.19
N ARG A 89 1.11 -45.48 6.33
CA ARG A 89 1.21 -46.33 7.53
C ARG A 89 1.54 -45.49 8.76
N TRP A 90 2.56 -44.65 8.65
CA TRP A 90 2.96 -43.75 9.73
C TRP A 90 1.81 -42.80 10.12
N ALA A 91 1.12 -42.19 9.15
CA ALA A 91 0.03 -41.26 9.41
C ALA A 91 -1.12 -41.91 10.18
N LYS A 92 -1.53 -43.13 9.76
CA LYS A 92 -2.58 -43.90 10.43
C LYS A 92 -2.21 -44.23 11.88
N GLU A 93 -0.96 -44.61 12.14
CA GLU A 93 -0.48 -44.93 13.49
C GLU A 93 -0.36 -43.68 14.37
N HIS A 94 0.27 -42.61 13.84
CA HIS A 94 0.55 -41.37 14.56
C HIS A 94 -0.72 -40.62 14.96
N PHE A 95 -1.66 -40.46 14.02
CA PHE A 95 -2.88 -39.68 14.22
C PHE A 95 -4.06 -40.47 14.77
N ASN A 96 -3.89 -41.75 15.14
CA ASN A 96 -4.99 -42.58 15.66
C ASN A 96 -5.63 -41.96 16.91
N ARG A 97 -4.81 -41.52 17.88
CA ARG A 97 -5.32 -40.84 19.09
C ARG A 97 -6.06 -39.55 18.75
N TRP A 98 -5.47 -38.72 17.90
CA TRP A 98 -6.11 -37.48 17.44
C TRP A 98 -7.47 -37.75 16.79
N LYS A 99 -7.58 -38.74 15.90
CA LYS A 99 -8.84 -39.12 15.25
C LYS A 99 -9.91 -39.57 16.24
N ASN A 100 -9.53 -40.32 17.28
CA ASN A 100 -10.46 -40.79 18.31
C ASN A 100 -10.95 -39.67 19.25
N ASP A 101 -10.22 -38.56 19.32
CA ASP A 101 -10.59 -37.40 20.13
C ASP A 101 -11.52 -36.42 19.36
N LEU A 102 -11.72 -36.60 18.06
CA LEU A 102 -12.57 -35.71 17.26
C LEU A 102 -14.05 -36.03 17.45
N SER A 103 -14.85 -34.98 17.60
CA SER A 103 -16.30 -35.07 17.49
C SER A 103 -16.73 -35.37 16.04
N SER A 104 -17.91 -35.96 15.86
CA SER A 104 -18.49 -36.21 14.53
C SER A 104 -18.63 -34.93 13.70
N GLY A 105 -18.91 -33.79 14.33
CA GLY A 105 -18.96 -32.49 13.67
C GLY A 105 -17.58 -32.04 13.14
N GLN A 106 -16.51 -32.25 13.91
CA GLN A 106 -15.15 -31.93 13.46
C GLN A 106 -14.71 -32.82 12.29
N VAL A 107 -14.99 -34.12 12.35
CA VAL A 107 -14.67 -35.06 11.25
C VAL A 107 -15.38 -34.62 9.96
N LYS A 108 -16.69 -34.35 10.03
CA LYS A 108 -17.47 -33.90 8.87
C LYS A 108 -16.90 -32.61 8.25
N LEU A 109 -16.51 -31.64 9.08
CA LEU A 109 -15.96 -30.37 8.58
C LEU A 109 -14.57 -30.51 7.97
N LEU A 110 -13.73 -31.43 8.48
CA LEU A 110 -12.44 -31.73 7.88
C LEU A 110 -12.59 -32.42 6.52
N ASP A 111 -13.60 -33.29 6.37
CA ASP A 111 -13.96 -33.88 5.08
C ASP A 111 -14.50 -32.83 4.09
N GLU A 112 -15.38 -31.93 4.54
CA GLU A 112 -15.91 -30.82 3.72
C GLU A 112 -14.81 -29.82 3.33
N LEU A 113 -13.81 -29.59 4.19
CA LEU A 113 -12.64 -28.77 3.88
C LEU A 113 -11.79 -29.39 2.76
N LYS A 114 -11.63 -30.72 2.75
CA LYS A 114 -10.89 -31.46 1.72
C LYS A 114 -11.67 -31.51 0.40
N THR A 115 -12.98 -31.73 0.48
CA THR A 115 -13.86 -31.92 -0.68
C THR A 115 -15.18 -31.18 -0.44
N PRO A 116 -15.25 -29.88 -0.76
CA PRO A 116 -16.45 -29.09 -0.57
C PRO A 116 -17.61 -29.64 -1.40
N ALA A 117 -18.78 -29.81 -0.79
CA ALA A 117 -19.95 -30.37 -1.48
C ALA A 117 -20.47 -29.46 -2.61
N LYS A 118 -20.38 -28.15 -2.41
CA LYS A 118 -20.79 -27.12 -3.37
C LYS A 118 -19.77 -25.98 -3.40
N PRO A 119 -18.61 -26.18 -4.06
CA PRO A 119 -17.47 -25.27 -3.98
C PRO A 119 -17.75 -23.84 -4.50
N ASP A 120 -18.78 -23.67 -5.33
CA ASP A 120 -19.18 -22.34 -5.84
C ASP A 120 -20.13 -21.60 -4.90
N GLU A 121 -20.85 -22.32 -4.05
CA GLU A 121 -21.75 -21.73 -3.04
C GLU A 121 -21.02 -21.49 -1.71
N TYR A 122 -20.17 -22.43 -1.27
CA TYR A 122 -19.55 -22.40 0.06
C TYR A 122 -18.19 -23.11 0.05
N HIS A 123 -17.11 -22.37 0.36
CA HIS A 123 -15.75 -22.90 0.33
C HIS A 123 -14.81 -22.17 1.30
N ILE A 124 -14.58 -22.77 2.47
CA ILE A 124 -13.81 -22.16 3.58
C ILE A 124 -12.43 -21.64 3.16
N ASN A 125 -11.60 -22.46 2.51
CA ASN A 125 -10.25 -22.03 2.10
C ASN A 125 -10.26 -20.90 1.05
N ARG A 126 -11.22 -20.90 0.12
CA ARG A 126 -11.35 -19.84 -0.89
C ARG A 126 -11.71 -18.52 -0.21
N GLU A 127 -12.63 -18.55 0.75
CA GLU A 127 -13.05 -17.37 1.50
C GLU A 127 -11.93 -16.84 2.42
N LEU A 128 -11.23 -17.74 3.12
CA LEU A 128 -10.07 -17.37 3.95
C LEU A 128 -8.97 -16.72 3.11
N LYS A 129 -8.71 -17.23 1.90
CA LYS A 129 -7.76 -16.63 0.97
C LYS A 129 -8.23 -15.24 0.52
N ALA A 130 -9.49 -15.10 0.12
CA ALA A 130 -10.06 -13.85 -0.37
C ALA A 130 -10.09 -12.72 0.68
N THR A 131 -10.18 -13.08 1.96
CA THR A 131 -10.27 -12.16 3.10
C THR A 131 -8.96 -11.99 3.87
N GLY A 132 -7.85 -12.59 3.40
CA GLY A 132 -6.57 -12.56 4.11
C GLY A 132 -6.59 -13.25 5.48
N GLY A 133 -7.54 -14.17 5.69
CA GLY A 133 -7.70 -14.98 6.90
C GLY A 133 -8.65 -14.37 7.95
N ASP A 134 -9.15 -13.16 7.73
CA ASP A 134 -10.12 -12.50 8.59
C ASP A 134 -11.52 -12.46 7.95
N ILE A 135 -12.34 -13.43 8.31
CA ILE A 135 -13.70 -13.58 7.77
C ILE A 135 -14.62 -12.39 8.08
N ASN A 136 -14.26 -11.52 9.02
CA ASN A 136 -15.02 -10.31 9.30
C ASN A 136 -14.87 -9.25 8.20
N ARG A 137 -13.86 -9.38 7.33
CA ARG A 137 -13.64 -8.49 6.18
C ARG A 137 -14.57 -8.78 5.00
N ARG A 138 -15.37 -9.85 5.04
CA ARG A 138 -16.37 -10.12 4.00
C ARG A 138 -17.32 -8.93 3.91
N ALA A 139 -17.32 -8.25 2.76
CA ALA A 139 -18.32 -7.22 2.50
C ALA A 139 -19.70 -7.87 2.38
N ILE A 140 -20.71 -7.20 2.93
CA ILE A 140 -22.10 -7.64 2.91
C ILE A 140 -22.90 -6.52 2.26
N ASP A 141 -23.48 -6.80 1.10
CA ASP A 141 -24.36 -5.83 0.44
C ASP A 141 -25.67 -5.61 1.24
N GLU A 142 -26.27 -4.43 1.10
CA GLU A 142 -27.46 -4.05 1.88
C GLU A 142 -28.72 -4.85 1.50
N GLU A 143 -28.80 -5.37 0.27
CA GLU A 143 -29.96 -6.11 -0.24
C GLU A 143 -29.96 -7.59 0.16
N GLY A 144 -28.79 -8.18 0.40
CA GLY A 144 -28.56 -9.59 0.76
C GLY A 144 -28.41 -9.84 2.27
N GLN A 145 -28.73 -8.86 3.10
CA GLN A 145 -28.37 -8.79 4.52
C GLN A 145 -28.63 -10.06 5.34
N THR A 146 -29.68 -10.84 5.10
CA THR A 146 -29.95 -12.01 5.96
C THR A 146 -29.07 -13.20 5.55
N LEU A 147 -29.06 -13.56 4.25
CA LEU A 147 -28.38 -14.77 3.78
C LEU A 147 -26.84 -14.63 3.86
N GLU A 148 -26.28 -13.50 3.45
CA GLU A 148 -24.83 -13.30 3.48
C GLU A 148 -24.29 -13.12 4.91
N LYS A 149 -25.06 -12.51 5.82
CA LYS A 149 -24.73 -12.50 7.26
C LYS A 149 -24.76 -13.91 7.84
N GLU A 150 -25.81 -14.68 7.58
CA GLU A 150 -25.90 -16.07 8.02
C GLU A 150 -24.74 -16.93 7.50
N LYS A 151 -24.33 -16.71 6.25
CA LYS A 151 -23.18 -17.37 5.62
C LYS A 151 -21.87 -16.98 6.31
N THR A 152 -21.65 -15.70 6.60
CA THR A 152 -20.49 -15.23 7.39
C THR A 152 -20.46 -15.87 8.78
N GLU A 153 -21.60 -15.92 9.46
CA GLU A 153 -21.70 -16.55 10.79
C GLU A 153 -21.49 -18.07 10.74
N ARG A 154 -21.91 -18.72 9.64
CA ARG A 154 -21.59 -20.13 9.39
C ARG A 154 -20.08 -20.32 9.24
N TYR A 155 -19.41 -19.52 8.40
CA TYR A 155 -17.95 -19.59 8.24
C TYR A 155 -17.24 -19.42 9.59
N LYS A 156 -17.61 -18.43 10.40
CA LYS A 156 -17.02 -18.20 11.74
C LYS A 156 -17.08 -19.44 12.63
N ARG A 157 -18.27 -20.05 12.75
CA ARG A 157 -18.48 -21.25 13.60
C ARG A 157 -17.69 -22.46 13.09
N GLU A 158 -17.69 -22.69 11.78
CA GLU A 158 -17.01 -23.84 11.18
C GLU A 158 -15.48 -23.68 11.22
N ILE A 159 -14.96 -22.47 10.97
CA ILE A 159 -13.54 -22.14 11.13
C ILE A 159 -13.10 -22.39 12.58
N ASP A 160 -13.82 -21.89 13.59
CA ASP A 160 -13.47 -22.13 14.99
C ASP A 160 -13.48 -23.64 15.34
N THR A 161 -14.42 -24.40 14.77
CA THR A 161 -14.52 -25.84 14.97
C THR A 161 -13.31 -26.59 14.38
N ILE A 162 -12.88 -26.21 13.17
CA ILE A 162 -11.67 -26.77 12.53
C ILE A 162 -10.42 -26.34 13.32
N ASP A 163 -10.30 -25.07 13.71
CA ASP A 163 -9.20 -24.56 14.53
C ASP A 163 -9.10 -25.32 15.87
N LYS A 164 -10.23 -25.67 16.49
CA LYS A 164 -10.26 -26.52 17.70
C LYS A 164 -9.78 -27.95 17.42
N ALA A 165 -10.19 -28.55 16.30
CA ALA A 165 -9.74 -29.89 15.90
C ALA A 165 -8.22 -29.93 15.70
N LEU A 166 -7.66 -28.92 15.03
CA LEU A 166 -6.23 -28.83 14.74
C LEU A 166 -5.39 -28.40 15.95
N ARG A 167 -5.97 -27.72 16.95
CA ARG A 167 -5.28 -27.40 18.23
C ARG A 167 -5.11 -28.59 19.17
N ASN A 168 -5.73 -29.73 18.89
CA ASN A 168 -5.54 -30.93 19.71
C ASN A 168 -4.06 -31.36 19.70
N THR A 169 -3.45 -31.46 20.88
CA THR A 169 -2.04 -31.83 21.06
C THR A 169 -1.69 -33.22 20.54
N ALA A 170 -2.67 -34.13 20.44
CA ALA A 170 -2.47 -35.45 19.83
C ALA A 170 -2.15 -35.38 18.33
N GLY A 171 -2.47 -34.26 17.66
CA GLY A 171 -2.16 -34.01 16.25
C GLY A 171 -0.79 -33.34 16.03
N LYS A 172 0.00 -33.12 17.08
CA LYS A 172 1.33 -32.53 16.92
C LYS A 172 2.28 -33.50 16.22
N THR A 173 3.10 -32.98 15.30
CA THR A 173 4.24 -33.72 14.76
C THR A 173 5.24 -34.01 15.88
N SER A 174 5.75 -35.23 15.97
CA SER A 174 6.74 -35.61 17.00
C SER A 174 8.14 -35.11 16.68
N ASN A 175 8.46 -35.00 15.40
CA ASN A 175 9.78 -34.68 14.88
C ASN A 175 9.68 -33.61 13.78
N LYS A 176 10.81 -32.99 13.45
CA LYS A 176 10.94 -32.22 12.22
C LYS A 176 10.69 -33.15 11.03
N MET A 177 9.91 -32.69 10.06
CA MET A 177 9.61 -33.48 8.86
C MET A 177 9.40 -32.62 7.61
N TYR A 178 9.42 -33.25 6.44
CA TYR A 178 9.06 -32.62 5.17
C TYR A 178 7.69 -33.09 4.68
N VAL A 179 6.94 -32.13 4.12
CA VAL A 179 5.67 -32.35 3.43
C VAL A 179 5.69 -31.68 2.07
N TYR A 180 4.77 -32.06 1.20
CA TYR A 180 4.79 -31.73 -0.21
C TYR A 180 3.47 -31.16 -0.69
N LYS A 181 3.51 -30.29 -1.69
CA LYS A 181 2.29 -29.81 -2.36
C LYS A 181 2.56 -29.53 -3.82
N ASP A 182 1.76 -30.14 -4.68
CA ASP A 182 1.66 -29.74 -6.09
C ASP A 182 0.73 -28.52 -6.17
N MET A 183 1.11 -27.52 -6.94
CA MET A 183 0.33 -26.30 -7.11
C MET A 183 0.47 -25.76 -8.53
N LYS A 184 -0.61 -25.18 -9.04
CA LYS A 184 -0.58 -24.47 -10.32
C LYS A 184 0.00 -23.08 -10.14
N LEU A 185 0.65 -22.54 -11.17
CA LEU A 185 1.16 -21.16 -11.08
C LEU A 185 0.02 -20.15 -10.92
N GLU A 186 -1.12 -20.40 -11.56
CA GLU A 186 -2.30 -19.54 -11.51
C GLU A 186 -2.84 -19.39 -10.08
N ASP A 187 -2.57 -20.36 -9.20
CA ASP A 187 -2.97 -20.29 -7.79
C ASP A 187 -2.14 -19.26 -6.99
N LEU A 188 -0.95 -18.87 -7.48
CA LEU A 188 -0.12 -17.82 -6.89
C LEU A 188 -0.40 -16.44 -7.46
N ASN A 189 -0.47 -16.27 -8.78
CA ASN A 189 -0.54 -14.94 -9.41
C ASN A 189 -1.28 -14.88 -10.76
N GLN A 190 -2.20 -15.82 -11.05
CA GLN A 190 -2.96 -15.94 -12.32
C GLN A 190 -2.13 -15.97 -13.62
N THR A 191 -0.79 -16.00 -13.54
CA THR A 191 0.09 -16.26 -14.68
C THR A 191 -0.13 -17.69 -15.17
N LYS A 192 -0.34 -17.87 -16.48
CA LYS A 192 -0.53 -19.21 -17.04
C LYS A 192 0.78 -19.98 -17.06
N GLU A 193 0.75 -21.27 -16.75
CA GLU A 193 1.97 -22.11 -16.83
C GLU A 193 2.59 -22.12 -18.23
N THR A 194 1.76 -21.99 -19.27
CA THR A 194 2.19 -21.89 -20.68
C THR A 194 3.06 -20.67 -20.96
N GLU A 195 2.98 -19.64 -20.12
CA GLU A 195 3.79 -18.43 -20.25
C GLU A 195 5.25 -18.69 -19.83
N LEU A 196 5.51 -19.68 -18.96
CA LEU A 196 6.85 -19.98 -18.42
C LEU A 196 7.63 -21.06 -19.17
N VAL A 197 6.97 -21.83 -20.04
CA VAL A 197 7.57 -22.98 -20.73
C VAL A 197 8.03 -22.63 -22.14
N ASP A 198 8.94 -23.44 -22.67
CA ASP A 198 9.45 -23.31 -24.02
C ASP A 198 8.33 -23.52 -25.05
N SER A 199 8.18 -22.56 -25.96
CA SER A 199 7.13 -22.56 -26.99
C SER A 199 7.20 -23.76 -27.95
N THR A 200 8.36 -24.37 -28.12
CA THR A 200 8.60 -25.55 -28.96
C THR A 200 8.58 -26.85 -28.16
N ASN A 201 8.79 -26.80 -26.84
CA ASN A 201 8.74 -27.94 -25.95
C ASN A 201 8.13 -27.60 -24.57
N PRO A 202 6.83 -27.87 -24.35
CA PRO A 202 6.13 -27.52 -23.11
C PRO A 202 6.61 -28.28 -21.86
N ASN A 203 7.57 -29.20 -22.01
CA ASN A 203 8.21 -29.90 -20.89
C ASN A 203 9.45 -29.18 -20.35
N ILE A 204 9.90 -28.10 -21.00
CA ILE A 204 11.10 -27.32 -20.60
C ILE A 204 10.64 -25.95 -20.09
N ILE A 205 11.22 -25.50 -18.98
CA ILE A 205 10.99 -24.18 -18.40
C ILE A 205 12.02 -23.20 -18.96
N GLU A 206 11.55 -22.05 -19.44
CA GLU A 206 12.44 -20.96 -19.86
C GLU A 206 12.97 -20.22 -18.63
N ILE A 207 14.25 -20.44 -18.29
CA ILE A 207 14.88 -19.92 -17.06
C ILE A 207 14.77 -18.39 -16.94
N GLU A 208 14.94 -17.66 -18.04
CA GLU A 208 14.84 -16.19 -18.04
C GLU A 208 13.45 -15.71 -17.64
N LYS A 209 12.38 -16.45 -17.99
CA LYS A 209 10.99 -16.08 -17.66
C LYS A 209 10.65 -16.27 -16.19
N ILE A 210 11.43 -17.06 -15.45
CA ILE A 210 11.23 -17.30 -14.01
C ILE A 210 12.23 -16.57 -13.12
N LYS A 211 13.08 -15.73 -13.71
CA LYS A 211 14.16 -15.05 -12.99
C LYS A 211 13.63 -14.16 -11.87
N ASP A 212 12.63 -13.32 -12.16
CA ASP A 212 12.05 -12.41 -11.17
C ASP A 212 11.25 -13.18 -10.12
N PHE A 213 10.49 -14.21 -10.54
CA PHE A 213 9.83 -15.13 -9.63
C PHE A 213 10.83 -15.73 -8.63
N LYS A 214 11.99 -16.20 -9.11
CA LYS A 214 13.03 -16.79 -8.27
C LYS A 214 13.70 -15.78 -7.33
N ASN A 215 13.93 -14.55 -7.78
CA ASN A 215 14.67 -13.54 -7.01
C ASN A 215 13.82 -12.85 -5.95
N ASN A 216 12.52 -12.67 -6.24
CA ASN A 216 11.62 -11.89 -5.39
C ASN A 216 10.79 -12.77 -4.44
N PHE A 217 10.77 -14.09 -4.64
CA PHE A 217 9.98 -15.00 -3.84
C PHE A 217 10.74 -15.57 -2.63
N ASN A 218 10.71 -14.82 -1.53
CA ASN A 218 11.47 -15.06 -0.31
C ASN A 218 10.59 -15.45 0.90
N TYR A 219 9.31 -15.05 0.90
CA TYR A 219 8.37 -15.43 1.96
C TYR A 219 6.91 -15.28 1.52
N GLY A 220 6.02 -15.95 2.24
CA GLY A 220 4.57 -15.88 2.04
C GLY A 220 3.81 -16.22 3.31
N ILE A 221 2.49 -16.06 3.26
CA ILE A 221 1.57 -16.44 4.34
C ILE A 221 0.56 -17.46 3.78
N SER A 222 0.17 -18.45 4.57
CA SER A 222 -1.02 -19.25 4.28
C SER A 222 -2.10 -18.82 5.27
N SER A 223 -3.01 -17.96 4.80
CA SER A 223 -4.18 -17.53 5.60
C SER A 223 -5.29 -18.58 5.67
N ASP A 224 -5.26 -19.54 4.75
CA ASP A 224 -6.14 -20.71 4.67
C ASP A 224 -5.52 -21.95 5.34
N TYR A 225 -6.27 -23.06 5.38
CA TYR A 225 -5.75 -24.34 5.85
C TYR A 225 -4.96 -25.04 4.74
N LEU A 226 -3.64 -25.16 4.93
CA LEU A 226 -2.78 -25.78 3.94
C LEU A 226 -2.92 -27.32 3.97
N ILE A 227 -3.49 -27.89 2.90
CA ILE A 227 -3.52 -29.34 2.68
C ILE A 227 -2.26 -29.75 1.90
N VAL A 228 -1.50 -30.68 2.48
CA VAL A 228 -0.18 -31.16 2.01
C VAL A 228 -0.14 -32.68 1.99
N ASN A 229 0.79 -33.23 1.23
CA ASN A 229 1.08 -34.67 1.17
C ASN A 229 2.31 -34.96 2.03
N LEU A 230 2.34 -36.09 2.70
CA LEU A 230 3.51 -36.60 3.40
C LEU A 230 4.56 -37.13 2.43
N SER A 231 4.15 -37.62 1.27
CA SER A 231 5.03 -38.07 0.20
C SER A 231 4.88 -37.23 -1.07
N GLU A 232 5.98 -37.10 -1.79
CA GLU A 232 6.07 -36.38 -3.05
C GLU A 232 5.54 -37.21 -4.22
N ARG A 233 4.58 -36.64 -4.93
CA ARG A 233 4.07 -37.18 -6.19
C ARG A 233 5.05 -36.89 -7.33
N GLN A 234 5.55 -37.94 -7.97
CA GLN A 234 6.45 -37.82 -9.12
C GLN A 234 5.71 -37.53 -10.42
N GLY A 235 6.05 -36.40 -11.07
CA GLY A 235 5.48 -35.99 -12.34
C GLY A 235 4.01 -35.54 -12.22
N GLY A 236 3.27 -35.68 -13.33
CA GLY A 236 1.84 -35.37 -13.42
C GLY A 236 1.52 -33.96 -13.92
N ASN A 237 0.22 -33.68 -14.05
CA ASN A 237 -0.33 -32.40 -14.54
C ASN A 237 -1.07 -31.63 -13.42
N ASN A 238 -0.74 -31.89 -12.15
CA ASN A 238 -1.36 -31.24 -10.98
C ASN A 238 -0.78 -29.83 -10.70
N GLY A 239 -0.05 -29.27 -11.67
CA GLY A 239 0.64 -27.98 -11.57
C GLY A 239 2.16 -28.08 -11.74
N ILE A 240 2.77 -26.98 -12.17
CA ILE A 240 4.20 -26.84 -12.43
C ILE A 240 5.02 -26.59 -11.15
N LEU A 241 4.37 -26.14 -10.07
CA LEU A 241 5.03 -25.85 -8.80
C LEU A 241 5.04 -27.09 -7.89
N LYS A 242 6.23 -27.45 -7.41
CA LYS A 242 6.49 -28.57 -6.50
C LYS A 242 7.02 -28.04 -5.18
N TRP A 243 6.14 -27.85 -4.21
CA TRP A 243 6.52 -27.39 -2.88
C TRP A 243 7.09 -28.53 -2.05
N ARG A 244 8.19 -28.27 -1.34
CA ARG A 244 8.74 -29.09 -0.26
C ARG A 244 8.87 -28.21 0.98
N ILE A 245 8.05 -28.48 1.97
CA ILE A 245 7.86 -27.63 3.15
C ILE A 245 8.41 -28.36 4.37
N GLU A 246 9.37 -27.73 5.05
CA GLU A 246 9.88 -28.18 6.33
C GLU A 246 8.90 -27.79 7.45
N LEU A 247 8.40 -28.78 8.17
CA LEU A 247 7.61 -28.62 9.39
C LEU A 247 8.53 -28.78 10.61
N PRO A 248 8.58 -27.79 11.53
CA PRO A 248 9.22 -27.96 12.83
C PRO A 248 8.57 -29.10 13.63
N ALA A 249 9.33 -29.69 14.56
CA ALA A 249 8.76 -30.60 15.56
C ALA A 249 7.71 -29.85 16.40
N GLY A 250 6.62 -30.54 16.77
CA GLY A 250 5.53 -29.96 17.54
C GLY A 250 4.52 -29.13 16.73
N THR A 251 4.62 -29.14 15.40
CA THR A 251 3.66 -28.48 14.51
C THR A 251 2.30 -29.15 14.64
N HIS A 252 1.26 -28.36 14.85
CA HIS A 252 -0.11 -28.87 14.86
C HIS A 252 -0.58 -29.21 13.44
N ALA A 253 -1.01 -30.45 13.24
CA ALA A 253 -1.59 -30.93 11.99
C ALA A 253 -2.75 -31.89 12.26
N GLY A 254 -3.51 -32.20 11.23
CA GLY A 254 -4.53 -33.25 11.24
C GLY A 254 -4.32 -34.21 10.07
N HIS A 255 -4.58 -35.50 10.27
CA HIS A 255 -4.57 -36.49 9.19
C HIS A 255 -5.95 -36.60 8.57
N LEU A 256 -6.06 -36.24 7.30
CA LEU A 256 -7.33 -36.31 6.57
C LEU A 256 -7.57 -37.77 6.12
N ASP A 257 -6.76 -38.23 5.18
CA ASP A 257 -6.79 -39.55 4.58
C ASP A 257 -5.39 -39.92 4.07
N GLU A 258 -5.26 -41.10 3.44
CA GLU A 258 -4.03 -41.58 2.78
C GLU A 258 -2.74 -40.99 3.38
N ASP A 259 -2.01 -40.20 2.60
CA ASP A 259 -0.82 -39.47 2.99
C ASP A 259 -1.08 -37.96 3.12
N HIS A 260 -2.33 -37.50 3.23
CA HIS A 260 -2.65 -36.07 3.33
C HIS A 260 -2.71 -35.58 4.77
N LEU A 261 -2.01 -34.47 5.03
CA LEU A 261 -2.17 -33.68 6.24
C LEU A 261 -2.85 -32.34 5.94
N VAL A 262 -3.58 -31.83 6.92
CA VAL A 262 -4.02 -30.44 6.99
C VAL A 262 -3.25 -29.71 8.09
N LEU A 263 -2.71 -28.54 7.76
CA LEU A 263 -2.03 -27.67 8.71
C LEU A 263 -2.99 -26.60 9.22
N GLN A 264 -2.69 -26.05 10.41
CA GLN A 264 -3.38 -24.87 10.91
C GLN A 264 -3.26 -23.71 9.90
N ARG A 265 -4.29 -22.87 9.84
CA ARG A 265 -4.26 -21.62 9.09
C ARG A 265 -3.36 -20.58 9.76
N ASN A 266 -3.19 -19.43 9.10
CA ASN A 266 -2.38 -18.31 9.59
C ASN A 266 -0.94 -18.71 9.91
N GLN A 267 -0.29 -19.35 8.95
CA GLN A 267 1.13 -19.74 9.07
C GLN A 267 1.99 -18.91 8.13
N GLY A 268 3.23 -18.67 8.52
CA GLY A 268 4.24 -18.08 7.66
C GLY A 268 5.04 -19.16 6.92
N LEU A 269 5.51 -18.81 5.73
CA LEU A 269 6.39 -19.63 4.91
C LEU A 269 7.65 -18.82 4.60
N GLU A 270 8.81 -19.29 5.05
CA GLU A 270 10.10 -18.77 4.59
C GLU A 270 10.56 -19.58 3.39
N ILE A 271 10.79 -18.92 2.26
CA ILE A 271 11.27 -19.57 1.05
C ILE A 271 12.79 -19.59 1.10
N SER A 272 13.33 -20.81 1.16
CA SER A 272 14.78 -21.06 1.25
C SER A 272 15.43 -21.28 -0.12
N GLY A 273 14.64 -21.53 -1.16
CA GLY A 273 15.14 -21.59 -2.53
C GLY A 273 14.10 -22.02 -3.55
N VAL A 274 14.24 -21.47 -4.76
CA VAL A 274 13.44 -21.79 -5.94
C VAL A 274 14.36 -22.33 -7.04
N THR A 275 14.11 -23.55 -7.51
CA THR A 275 14.98 -24.24 -8.49
C THR A 275 14.17 -25.03 -9.51
N VAL A 276 14.67 -25.16 -10.74
CA VAL A 276 14.09 -26.09 -11.73
C VAL A 276 14.58 -27.51 -11.45
N ILE A 277 13.67 -28.47 -11.49
CA ILE A 277 13.95 -29.91 -11.35
C ILE A 277 13.33 -30.68 -12.51
N ASN A 278 13.91 -31.82 -12.89
CA ASN A 278 13.33 -32.73 -13.87
C ASN A 278 12.70 -33.95 -13.18
N GLN A 279 11.46 -34.27 -13.51
CA GLN A 279 10.79 -35.50 -13.10
C GLN A 279 10.20 -36.19 -14.31
N LYS A 280 10.71 -37.38 -14.63
CA LYS A 280 10.23 -38.23 -15.74
C LYS A 280 10.20 -37.49 -17.09
N GLY A 281 11.23 -36.67 -17.36
CA GLY A 281 11.39 -35.96 -18.64
C GLY A 281 10.64 -34.64 -18.74
N LYS A 282 9.97 -34.18 -17.68
CA LYS A 282 9.31 -32.88 -17.59
C LYS A 282 9.93 -32.03 -16.48
N GLU A 283 10.14 -30.75 -16.75
CA GLU A 283 10.64 -29.78 -15.78
C GLU A 283 9.53 -29.18 -14.92
N TYR A 284 9.87 -28.94 -13.66
CA TYR A 284 9.00 -28.35 -12.63
C TYR A 284 9.79 -27.34 -11.80
N ILE A 285 9.08 -26.42 -11.14
CA ILE A 285 9.67 -25.44 -10.23
C ILE A 285 9.56 -25.97 -8.80
N ARG A 286 10.69 -26.41 -8.23
CA ARG A 286 10.81 -26.76 -6.81
C ARG A 286 10.84 -25.49 -5.97
N ILE A 287 9.94 -25.42 -4.98
CA ILE A 287 9.94 -24.38 -3.94
C ILE A 287 10.25 -25.05 -2.61
N ASN A 288 11.42 -24.75 -2.05
CA ASN A 288 11.81 -25.21 -0.73
C ASN A 288 11.40 -24.16 0.30
N ALA A 289 10.47 -24.50 1.19
CA ALA A 289 9.97 -23.59 2.20
C ALA A 289 10.14 -24.17 3.61
N LYS A 290 10.10 -23.28 4.61
CA LYS A 290 10.04 -23.63 6.02
C LYS A 290 8.82 -23.00 6.66
N LEU A 291 8.03 -23.80 7.38
CA LEU A 291 6.91 -23.31 8.16
C LEU A 291 7.43 -22.51 9.36
N VAL A 292 6.92 -21.29 9.52
CA VAL A 292 7.22 -20.39 10.64
C VAL A 292 5.91 -19.76 11.15
N THR A 293 5.97 -19.05 12.27
CA THR A 293 4.82 -18.27 12.74
C THR A 293 4.49 -17.14 11.77
N ARG A 294 3.20 -16.79 11.66
CA ARG A 294 2.75 -15.64 10.86
C ARG A 294 3.42 -14.33 11.32
N ASP A 295 3.55 -14.14 12.62
CA ASP A 295 4.16 -12.92 13.20
C ASP A 295 5.59 -12.68 12.69
N LYS A 296 6.37 -13.74 12.49
CA LYS A 296 7.73 -13.62 11.93
C LYS A 296 7.73 -13.03 10.51
N ILE A 297 6.70 -13.33 9.71
CA ILE A 297 6.55 -12.78 8.37
C ILE A 297 5.94 -11.38 8.43
N ASN A 298 4.95 -11.15 9.30
CA ASN A 298 4.37 -9.82 9.53
C ASN A 298 5.44 -8.79 9.92
N GLU A 299 6.39 -9.14 10.81
CA GLU A 299 7.51 -8.27 11.16
C GLU A 299 8.37 -7.88 9.95
N LYS A 300 8.59 -8.80 8.99
CA LYS A 300 9.33 -8.49 7.75
C LYS A 300 8.54 -7.52 6.89
N ILE A 301 7.24 -7.77 6.70
CA ILE A 301 6.35 -6.91 5.91
C ILE A 301 6.32 -5.49 6.50
N GLN A 302 6.15 -5.38 7.82
CA GLN A 302 6.10 -4.09 8.52
C GLN A 302 7.42 -3.32 8.40
N ARG A 303 8.58 -3.99 8.60
CA ARG A 303 9.88 -3.33 8.41
C ARG A 303 10.04 -2.81 6.99
N THR A 304 9.73 -3.63 5.98
CA THR A 304 9.79 -3.20 4.57
C THR A 304 8.84 -2.05 4.28
N GLN A 305 7.62 -2.05 4.85
CA GLN A 305 6.67 -0.95 4.74
C GLN A 305 7.24 0.34 5.34
N SER A 306 7.78 0.29 6.55
CA SER A 306 8.36 1.46 7.23
C SER A 306 9.56 2.02 6.48
N ASP A 307 10.49 1.16 6.03
CA ASP A 307 11.66 1.57 5.26
C ASP A 307 11.26 2.24 3.93
N LEU A 308 10.25 1.68 3.25
CA LEU A 308 9.74 2.23 2.01
C LEU A 308 9.06 3.58 2.22
N ASN A 309 8.19 3.72 3.24
CA ASN A 309 7.58 5.00 3.57
C ASN A 309 8.63 6.05 3.92
N LYS A 310 9.65 5.71 4.72
CA LYS A 310 10.73 6.64 5.07
C LYS A 310 11.43 7.19 3.83
N SER A 311 11.89 6.30 2.94
CA SER A 311 12.57 6.70 1.69
C SER A 311 11.65 7.48 0.73
N TRP A 312 10.37 7.11 0.67
CA TRP A 312 9.35 7.82 -0.11
C TRP A 312 9.09 9.23 0.43
N ASN A 313 8.96 9.35 1.75
CA ASN A 313 8.73 10.61 2.44
C ASN A 313 9.90 11.56 2.25
N GLU A 314 11.13 11.07 2.42
CA GLU A 314 12.35 11.85 2.15
C GLU A 314 12.38 12.36 0.71
N ALA A 315 12.09 11.48 -0.25
CA ALA A 315 12.11 11.81 -1.67
C ALA A 315 11.07 12.86 -2.09
N LEU A 316 9.90 12.87 -1.43
CA LEU A 316 8.83 13.83 -1.72
C LEU A 316 8.83 15.05 -0.78
N GLY A 317 9.67 15.04 0.26
CA GLY A 317 9.66 16.05 1.32
C GLY A 317 8.36 16.02 2.14
N LEU A 318 7.90 14.82 2.50
CA LEU A 318 6.80 14.59 3.43
C LEU A 318 7.35 14.42 4.86
N PRO A 319 6.54 14.65 5.91
CA PRO A 319 6.93 14.30 7.28
C PRO A 319 7.37 12.84 7.39
N GLU A 320 8.46 12.56 8.13
CA GLU A 320 9.03 11.21 8.26
C GLU A 320 8.00 10.18 8.77
N SER A 321 7.09 10.61 9.66
CA SER A 321 6.02 9.79 10.23
C SER A 321 4.83 9.53 9.30
N THR A 322 4.85 10.01 8.05
CA THR A 322 3.74 9.82 7.12
C THR A 322 3.65 8.37 6.68
N GLU A 323 2.53 7.71 6.96
CA GLU A 323 2.23 6.37 6.44
C GLU A 323 1.39 6.50 5.16
N PHE A 324 2.05 6.57 4.00
CA PHE A 324 1.38 6.70 2.70
C PHE A 324 1.23 5.38 1.95
N ILE A 325 2.20 4.47 2.11
CA ILE A 325 2.25 3.17 1.43
C ILE A 325 1.94 2.07 2.44
N LYS A 326 1.01 1.18 2.08
CA LYS A 326 0.56 0.07 2.92
C LYS A 326 0.63 -1.26 2.17
N PHE A 327 1.12 -2.29 2.84
CA PHE A 327 1.11 -3.67 2.36
C PHE A 327 0.03 -4.48 3.09
N GLU A 328 -1.06 -4.77 2.38
CA GLU A 328 -2.13 -5.68 2.84
C GLU A 328 -1.94 -7.05 2.18
N VAL A 329 -0.83 -7.72 2.48
CA VAL A 329 -0.46 -9.02 1.89
C VAL A 329 -0.59 -10.17 2.90
N ASN A 330 -1.35 -11.19 2.53
CA ASN A 330 -1.81 -12.25 3.43
C ASN A 330 -1.77 -13.64 2.79
N ASP A 331 -1.21 -13.77 1.59
CA ASP A 331 -1.19 -15.02 0.85
C ASP A 331 0.24 -15.46 0.48
N ARG A 332 0.33 -16.60 -0.21
CA ARG A 332 1.56 -17.38 -0.36
C ARG A 332 2.62 -16.67 -1.21
N TYR A 333 2.28 -15.60 -1.93
CA TYR A 333 3.17 -14.87 -2.82
C TYR A 333 3.55 -13.46 -2.31
N ALA A 334 3.37 -13.21 -1.00
CA ALA A 334 3.50 -11.89 -0.37
C ALA A 334 4.81 -11.13 -0.72
N SER A 335 5.98 -11.76 -0.63
CA SER A 335 7.24 -11.06 -0.87
C SER A 335 7.36 -10.56 -2.31
N SER A 336 6.85 -11.31 -3.28
CA SER A 336 6.89 -10.92 -4.68
C SER A 336 5.93 -9.77 -4.99
N VAL A 337 4.79 -9.69 -4.29
CA VAL A 337 3.90 -8.52 -4.35
C VAL A 337 4.61 -7.29 -3.82
N ILE A 338 5.30 -7.42 -2.68
CA ILE A 338 6.05 -6.31 -2.05
C ILE A 338 7.20 -5.82 -2.95
N GLU A 339 8.05 -6.73 -3.44
CA GLU A 339 9.17 -6.34 -4.32
C GLU A 339 8.68 -5.77 -5.65
N GLY A 340 7.58 -6.30 -6.18
CA GLY A 340 6.90 -5.73 -7.34
C GLY A 340 6.42 -4.30 -7.10
N ALA A 341 5.77 -4.03 -5.97
CA ALA A 341 5.35 -2.66 -5.60
C ALA A 341 6.53 -1.69 -5.53
N ARG A 342 7.65 -2.12 -4.93
CA ARG A 342 8.89 -1.31 -4.86
C ARG A 342 9.42 -0.97 -6.25
N ALA A 343 9.48 -1.95 -7.15
CA ALA A 343 9.91 -1.74 -8.52
C ALA A 343 9.00 -0.74 -9.27
N MET A 344 7.69 -0.86 -9.09
CA MET A 344 6.70 0.01 -9.73
C MET A 344 6.75 1.46 -9.23
N LEU A 345 6.93 1.66 -7.93
CA LEU A 345 7.12 2.98 -7.34
C LEU A 345 8.40 3.64 -7.85
N HIS A 346 9.49 2.87 -7.96
CA HIS A 346 10.73 3.34 -8.55
C HIS A 346 10.55 3.73 -10.02
N GLU A 347 9.82 2.92 -10.80
CA GLU A 347 9.53 3.22 -12.20
C GLU A 347 8.66 4.48 -12.36
N MET A 348 7.62 4.62 -11.54
CA MET A 348 6.81 5.85 -11.53
C MET A 348 7.67 7.09 -11.23
N GLY A 349 8.53 7.03 -10.20
CA GLY A 349 9.45 8.11 -9.86
C GLY A 349 10.51 8.39 -10.92
N SER A 350 10.75 7.47 -11.85
CA SER A 350 11.66 7.64 -12.98
C SER A 350 10.99 8.25 -14.20
N ASN A 351 9.70 7.98 -14.40
CA ASN A 351 8.97 8.32 -15.63
C ASN A 351 8.02 9.51 -15.49
N VAL A 352 7.37 9.67 -14.33
CA VAL A 352 6.42 10.75 -14.07
C VAL A 352 7.16 11.93 -13.42
N PRO A 353 6.91 13.19 -13.81
CA PRO A 353 7.57 14.34 -13.20
C PRO A 353 7.34 14.40 -11.68
N ASN A 354 8.41 14.65 -10.92
CA ASN A 354 8.37 14.60 -9.46
C ASN A 354 7.34 15.55 -8.84
N ASN A 355 7.13 16.74 -9.40
CA ASN A 355 6.14 17.67 -8.87
C ASN A 355 4.71 17.19 -9.13
N VAL A 356 4.47 16.45 -10.22
CA VAL A 356 3.18 15.80 -10.47
C VAL A 356 2.91 14.75 -9.41
N ILE A 357 3.89 13.88 -9.14
CA ILE A 357 3.79 12.87 -8.08
C ILE A 357 3.53 13.56 -6.73
N LYS A 358 4.36 14.53 -6.37
CA LYS A 358 4.27 15.25 -5.09
C LYS A 358 2.89 15.91 -4.91
N ASN A 359 2.42 16.68 -5.90
CA ASN A 359 1.14 17.37 -5.80
C ASN A 359 -0.05 16.40 -5.71
N ALA A 360 -0.03 15.31 -6.47
CA ALA A 360 -1.06 14.26 -6.39
C ALA A 360 -1.03 13.52 -5.04
N VAL A 361 0.15 13.18 -4.52
CA VAL A 361 0.32 12.54 -3.21
C VAL A 361 -0.20 13.42 -2.08
N HIS A 362 0.13 14.73 -2.10
CA HIS A 362 -0.43 15.66 -1.12
C HIS A 362 -1.95 15.76 -1.21
N TYR A 363 -2.50 15.74 -2.41
CA TYR A 363 -3.96 15.73 -2.60
C TYR A 363 -4.62 14.47 -2.04
N MET A 364 -4.02 13.29 -2.23
CA MET A 364 -4.49 12.05 -1.60
C MET A 364 -4.41 12.13 -0.07
N LEU A 365 -3.31 12.67 0.46
CA LEU A 365 -3.12 12.88 1.90
C LEU A 365 -4.12 13.87 2.51
N GLU A 366 -4.64 14.85 1.77
CA GLU A 366 -5.72 15.74 2.24
C GLU A 366 -7.02 14.96 2.50
N LYS A 367 -7.21 13.80 1.86
CA LYS A 367 -8.37 12.91 2.03
C LYS A 367 -8.11 11.74 2.99
N ASN A 368 -6.94 11.72 3.65
CA ASN A 368 -6.43 10.59 4.42
C ASN A 368 -6.24 9.30 3.59
N GLY A 369 -5.99 9.46 2.29
CA GLY A 369 -5.73 8.36 1.38
C GLY A 369 -4.24 8.00 1.25
N GLY A 370 -3.97 6.95 0.47
CA GLY A 370 -2.63 6.42 0.24
C GLY A 370 -2.58 5.37 -0.86
N PHE A 371 -1.48 4.62 -0.91
CA PHE A 371 -1.30 3.46 -1.77
C PHE A 371 -1.43 2.17 -0.96
N ILE A 372 -2.32 1.27 -1.39
CA ILE A 372 -2.45 -0.06 -0.82
C ILE A 372 -2.06 -1.09 -1.88
N PHE A 373 -1.00 -1.85 -1.62
CA PHE A 373 -0.62 -3.00 -2.43
C PHE A 373 -1.04 -4.27 -1.69
N THR A 374 -1.79 -5.15 -2.37
CA THR A 374 -2.46 -6.27 -1.71
C THR A 374 -2.44 -7.54 -2.57
N ASP A 375 -2.63 -8.69 -1.93
CA ASP A 375 -2.99 -9.94 -2.57
C ASP A 375 -4.44 -10.38 -2.22
N ASN A 376 -5.17 -9.56 -1.47
CA ASN A 376 -6.57 -9.76 -1.13
C ASN A 376 -7.49 -9.26 -2.25
N VAL A 377 -8.66 -9.87 -2.35
CA VAL A 377 -9.72 -9.43 -3.26
C VAL A 377 -10.17 -8.02 -2.87
N LEU A 378 -10.25 -7.09 -3.83
CA LEU A 378 -10.46 -5.67 -3.54
C LEU A 378 -11.83 -5.39 -2.91
N GLY A 379 -12.88 -6.13 -3.26
CA GLY A 379 -14.20 -5.98 -2.62
C GLY A 379 -14.22 -6.27 -1.12
N ASN A 380 -13.18 -6.90 -0.57
CA ASN A 380 -13.03 -7.10 0.89
C ASN A 380 -12.19 -6.01 1.57
N LEU A 381 -11.76 -4.99 0.84
CA LEU A 381 -11.07 -3.82 1.37
C LEU A 381 -12.05 -2.64 1.42
N PRO A 382 -12.42 -2.14 2.61
CA PRO A 382 -13.34 -1.01 2.74
C PRO A 382 -12.90 0.23 1.96
N GLU A 383 -11.59 0.46 1.85
CA GLU A 383 -11.01 1.58 1.10
C GLU A 383 -11.40 1.56 -0.39
N SER A 384 -11.80 0.42 -0.95
CA SER A 384 -12.26 0.33 -2.35
C SER A 384 -13.59 1.04 -2.59
N TYR A 385 -14.46 1.18 -1.58
CA TYR A 385 -15.81 1.74 -1.76
C TYR A 385 -16.22 2.79 -0.72
N HIS A 386 -15.70 2.75 0.51
CA HIS A 386 -16.05 3.71 1.55
C HIS A 386 -15.73 5.16 1.08
N PRO A 387 -16.63 6.14 1.32
CA PRO A 387 -17.81 6.12 2.20
C PRO A 387 -19.10 5.58 1.58
N ALA A 388 -19.09 5.11 0.34
CA ALA A 388 -20.27 4.45 -0.22
C ALA A 388 -20.49 3.08 0.45
N ASP A 389 -21.76 2.71 0.64
CA ASP A 389 -22.11 1.36 1.10
C ASP A 389 -21.86 0.34 -0.03
N PRO A 390 -21.36 -0.87 0.31
CA PRO A 390 -21.12 -1.89 -0.69
C PRO A 390 -22.45 -2.37 -1.29
N THR A 391 -22.54 -2.36 -2.62
CA THR A 391 -23.62 -3.02 -3.37
C THR A 391 -23.08 -4.25 -4.07
N LYS A 392 -23.93 -5.22 -4.40
CA LYS A 392 -23.51 -6.42 -5.13
C LYS A 392 -22.75 -6.09 -6.42
N GLN A 393 -23.28 -5.16 -7.22
CA GLN A 393 -22.67 -4.72 -8.47
C GLN A 393 -21.27 -4.15 -8.26
N LEU A 394 -21.10 -3.36 -7.19
CA LEU A 394 -19.81 -2.76 -6.84
C LEU A 394 -18.79 -3.80 -6.40
N LEU A 395 -19.22 -4.76 -5.57
CA LEU A 395 -18.37 -5.87 -5.11
C LEU A 395 -17.96 -6.78 -6.27
N ASP A 396 -18.91 -7.16 -7.14
CA ASP A 396 -18.61 -7.99 -8.31
C ASP A 396 -17.57 -7.30 -9.21
N TYR A 397 -17.69 -5.98 -9.43
CA TYR A 397 -16.70 -5.21 -10.19
C TYR A 397 -15.32 -5.23 -9.54
N TYR A 398 -15.23 -4.94 -8.23
CA TYR A 398 -13.94 -4.88 -7.54
C TYR A 398 -13.28 -6.25 -7.35
N ASN A 399 -14.06 -7.32 -7.22
CA ASN A 399 -13.52 -8.65 -7.02
C ASN A 399 -12.67 -9.14 -8.20
N ASP A 400 -12.98 -8.67 -9.41
CA ASP A 400 -12.27 -9.00 -10.65
C ASP A 400 -11.30 -7.88 -11.11
N SER A 401 -11.18 -6.79 -10.33
CA SER A 401 -10.36 -5.63 -10.71
C SER A 401 -8.89 -5.77 -10.29
N LYS A 402 -8.00 -5.37 -11.20
CA LYS A 402 -6.55 -5.31 -10.95
C LYS A 402 -6.16 -4.18 -10.00
N GLY A 403 -6.80 -3.03 -10.18
CA GLY A 403 -6.57 -1.83 -9.40
C GLY A 403 -7.84 -0.98 -9.35
N VAL A 404 -7.84 -0.03 -8.43
CA VAL A 404 -8.89 0.97 -8.30
C VAL A 404 -8.31 2.22 -7.64
N TYR A 405 -8.69 3.39 -8.13
CA TYR A 405 -8.62 4.63 -7.38
C TYR A 405 -10.01 5.02 -6.85
N ASN A 406 -10.14 5.15 -5.53
CA ASN A 406 -11.35 5.68 -4.90
C ASN A 406 -11.18 7.20 -4.67
N PRO A 407 -11.89 8.06 -5.42
CA PRO A 407 -11.76 9.51 -5.29
C PRO A 407 -12.32 10.07 -3.98
N GLU A 408 -13.23 9.38 -3.31
CA GLU A 408 -13.89 9.90 -2.10
C GLU A 408 -12.95 9.87 -0.89
N ASN A 409 -12.15 8.81 -0.77
CA ASN A 409 -11.15 8.66 0.30
C ASN A 409 -9.70 8.88 -0.19
N GLY A 410 -9.50 9.10 -1.49
CA GLY A 410 -8.19 9.37 -2.08
C GLY A 410 -7.23 8.17 -2.05
N THR A 411 -7.73 6.93 -2.04
CA THR A 411 -6.89 5.73 -1.94
C THR A 411 -6.78 5.02 -3.28
N LEU A 412 -5.55 4.68 -3.67
CA LEU A 412 -5.25 3.83 -4.81
C LEU A 412 -4.87 2.44 -4.30
N ILE A 413 -5.58 1.43 -4.80
CA ILE A 413 -5.39 0.04 -4.38
C ILE A 413 -5.00 -0.78 -5.60
N LEU A 414 -3.99 -1.64 -5.46
CA LEU A 414 -3.55 -2.53 -6.51
C LEU A 414 -3.39 -3.97 -6.00
N ASN A 415 -4.03 -4.90 -6.68
CA ASN A 415 -3.94 -6.32 -6.41
C ASN A 415 -2.79 -6.96 -7.20
N GLY A 416 -1.87 -7.65 -6.53
CA GLY A 416 -0.70 -8.31 -7.12
C GLY A 416 -0.94 -9.69 -7.74
N ILE A 417 -2.15 -10.24 -7.63
CA ILE A 417 -2.53 -11.60 -8.05
C ILE A 417 -3.44 -11.61 -9.28
N VAL A 418 -4.43 -10.71 -9.33
CA VAL A 418 -5.42 -10.63 -10.42
C VAL A 418 -4.73 -10.23 -11.72
N LYS A 419 -5.17 -10.74 -12.87
CA LYS A 419 -4.67 -10.36 -14.20
C LYS A 419 -5.35 -9.08 -14.70
N SER A 420 -4.61 -8.15 -15.28
CA SER A 420 -5.18 -6.95 -15.89
C SER A 420 -5.99 -7.29 -17.15
N ILE A 421 -6.87 -6.37 -17.59
CA ILE A 421 -7.63 -6.50 -18.85
C ILE A 421 -6.68 -6.60 -20.06
N ASN A 422 -5.51 -5.97 -19.98
CA ASN A 422 -4.47 -6.04 -21.00
C ASN A 422 -3.63 -7.34 -20.91
N GLY A 423 -3.88 -8.18 -19.91
CA GLY A 423 -3.21 -9.46 -19.73
C GLY A 423 -1.97 -9.43 -18.85
N ASP A 424 -1.74 -8.36 -18.08
CA ASP A 424 -0.63 -8.28 -17.13
C ASP A 424 -0.95 -9.08 -15.87
N ALA A 425 -0.24 -10.19 -15.67
CA ALA A 425 -0.29 -10.95 -14.42
C ALA A 425 0.79 -10.45 -13.45
N GLY A 426 0.60 -10.65 -12.15
CA GLY A 426 1.57 -10.18 -11.14
C GLY A 426 1.61 -8.65 -11.00
N MET A 427 2.63 -8.14 -10.32
CA MET A 427 2.84 -6.69 -10.16
C MET A 427 3.45 -6.11 -11.45
N SER A 428 2.80 -5.12 -12.05
CA SER A 428 3.23 -4.45 -13.29
C SER A 428 2.98 -2.95 -13.20
N SER A 429 3.92 -2.15 -13.70
CA SER A 429 3.86 -0.68 -13.65
C SER A 429 2.71 -0.11 -14.46
N GLY A 430 2.34 -0.74 -15.59
CA GLY A 430 1.27 -0.27 -16.47
C GLY A 430 -0.05 -0.03 -15.74
N PRO A 431 -0.65 -1.06 -15.09
CA PRO A 431 -1.86 -0.88 -14.29
C PRO A 431 -1.74 0.17 -13.18
N PHE A 432 -0.59 0.28 -12.51
CA PHE A 432 -0.42 1.27 -11.44
C PHE A 432 -0.34 2.71 -11.97
N ILE A 433 0.37 2.94 -13.08
CA ILE A 433 0.42 4.25 -13.74
C ILE A 433 -0.96 4.59 -14.30
N HIS A 434 -1.73 3.61 -14.77
CA HIS A 434 -3.13 3.80 -15.17
C HIS A 434 -3.98 4.31 -13.99
N GLU A 435 -3.99 3.62 -12.85
CA GLU A 435 -4.73 4.07 -11.67
C GLU A 435 -4.24 5.44 -11.16
N PHE A 436 -2.93 5.70 -11.24
CA PHE A 436 -2.36 7.00 -10.92
C PHE A 436 -2.83 8.10 -11.90
N GLY A 437 -3.13 7.73 -13.15
CA GLY A 437 -3.80 8.58 -14.13
C GLY A 437 -5.18 9.04 -13.65
N HIS A 438 -5.96 8.18 -12.99
CA HIS A 438 -7.23 8.58 -12.35
C HIS A 438 -7.02 9.55 -11.17
N VAL A 439 -5.94 9.38 -10.40
CA VAL A 439 -5.56 10.35 -9.36
C VAL A 439 -5.29 11.73 -9.98
N VAL A 440 -4.52 11.78 -11.07
CA VAL A 440 -4.18 13.02 -11.78
C VAL A 440 -5.41 13.65 -12.44
N ASP A 441 -6.32 12.84 -12.98
CA ASP A 441 -7.60 13.29 -13.56
C ASP A 441 -8.46 13.99 -12.50
N ASN A 442 -8.63 13.34 -11.34
CA ASN A 442 -9.37 13.86 -10.20
C ASN A 442 -8.72 15.12 -9.59
N PHE A 443 -7.40 15.12 -9.44
CA PHE A 443 -6.65 16.26 -8.93
C PHE A 443 -6.73 17.48 -9.87
N SER A 444 -6.66 17.25 -11.18
CA SER A 444 -6.73 18.32 -12.19
C SER A 444 -8.07 19.05 -12.15
N ALA A 445 -9.16 18.36 -11.83
CA ALA A 445 -10.49 18.93 -11.72
C ALA A 445 -10.60 20.02 -10.64
N LYS A 446 -9.87 19.89 -9.51
CA LYS A 446 -9.87 20.82 -8.36
C LYS A 446 -9.55 22.27 -8.75
N HIS A 447 -8.86 22.47 -9.87
CA HIS A 447 -8.40 23.78 -10.34
C HIS A 447 -9.27 24.33 -11.49
N THR A 448 -10.48 23.81 -11.64
CA THR A 448 -11.42 24.15 -12.73
C THR A 448 -12.86 24.14 -12.23
N ASP A 449 -13.80 24.61 -13.06
CA ASP A 449 -15.24 24.48 -12.82
C ASP A 449 -15.78 23.07 -13.16
N SER A 450 -14.90 22.10 -13.45
CA SER A 450 -15.30 20.72 -13.75
C SER A 450 -15.85 20.01 -12.50
N LYS A 451 -16.56 18.90 -12.71
CA LYS A 451 -17.09 18.04 -11.64
C LYS A 451 -15.96 17.27 -10.94
N ALA A 452 -16.12 15.96 -10.71
CA ALA A 452 -15.14 15.15 -9.99
C ALA A 452 -13.85 14.92 -10.79
N TYR A 453 -13.88 14.97 -12.13
CA TYR A 453 -12.73 14.67 -12.99
C TYR A 453 -12.53 15.77 -14.05
N ILE A 454 -11.29 15.97 -14.53
CA ILE A 454 -11.04 16.92 -15.63
C ILE A 454 -11.51 16.33 -16.97
N SER A 455 -11.53 15.01 -17.08
CA SER A 455 -12.10 14.28 -18.21
C SER A 455 -13.61 14.48 -18.38
N ASP A 456 -14.32 14.92 -17.32
CA ASP A 456 -15.74 15.29 -17.41
C ASP A 456 -16.00 16.63 -18.12
N SER A 457 -14.95 17.41 -18.36
CA SER A 457 -15.05 18.73 -18.99
C SER A 457 -15.61 18.65 -20.40
N ALA A 458 -16.32 19.70 -20.82
CA ALA A 458 -16.88 19.79 -22.17
C ALA A 458 -15.79 19.81 -23.26
N GLU A 459 -14.59 20.26 -22.92
CA GLU A 459 -13.41 20.22 -23.79
C GLU A 459 -12.97 18.77 -24.02
N PHE A 460 -12.67 18.04 -22.93
CA PHE A 460 -12.17 16.67 -23.05
C PHE A 460 -13.20 15.70 -23.63
N LYS A 461 -14.50 15.89 -23.35
CA LYS A 461 -15.57 15.10 -23.96
C LYS A 461 -15.59 15.16 -25.48
N LYS A 462 -15.26 16.33 -26.06
CA LYS A 462 -15.15 16.48 -27.51
C LYS A 462 -13.95 15.71 -28.06
N ILE A 463 -12.82 15.78 -27.36
CA ILE A 463 -11.59 15.05 -27.71
C ILE A 463 -11.85 13.53 -27.64
N PHE A 464 -12.43 13.06 -26.54
CA PHE A 464 -12.81 11.65 -26.34
C PHE A 464 -13.68 11.12 -27.49
N LEU A 465 -14.78 11.81 -27.83
CA LEU A 465 -15.66 11.36 -28.92
C LEU A 465 -14.96 11.27 -30.28
N LYS A 466 -13.88 12.02 -30.48
CA LYS A 466 -13.08 12.00 -31.71
C LYS A 466 -12.03 10.87 -31.71
N GLU A 467 -11.39 10.61 -30.57
CA GLU A 467 -10.18 9.78 -30.48
C GLU A 467 -10.37 8.45 -29.72
N MET A 468 -11.55 8.21 -29.12
CA MET A 468 -11.81 7.01 -28.28
C MET A 468 -11.48 5.68 -28.96
N TYR A 469 -11.58 5.61 -30.29
CA TYR A 469 -11.33 4.38 -31.04
C TYR A 469 -9.86 4.09 -31.34
N ASN A 470 -8.95 5.02 -31.02
CA ASN A 470 -7.58 5.04 -31.55
C ASN A 470 -6.56 4.36 -30.62
N LEU A 471 -6.84 4.25 -29.31
CA LEU A 471 -5.90 3.71 -28.33
C LEU A 471 -6.08 2.20 -28.09
N THR A 472 -6.64 1.81 -26.95
CA THR A 472 -6.87 0.40 -26.56
C THR A 472 -8.37 0.08 -26.52
N PRO A 473 -8.77 -1.20 -26.55
CA PRO A 473 -10.18 -1.57 -26.37
C PRO A 473 -10.79 -1.07 -25.05
N TYR A 474 -10.01 -1.08 -23.96
CA TYR A 474 -10.46 -0.62 -22.64
C TYR A 474 -10.71 0.90 -22.61
N ALA A 475 -9.88 1.67 -23.32
CA ALA A 475 -9.96 3.12 -23.40
C ALA A 475 -11.32 3.63 -23.97
N LYS A 476 -12.09 2.78 -24.66
CA LYS A 476 -13.40 3.13 -25.24
C LYS A 476 -14.54 3.20 -24.23
N SER A 477 -14.31 2.74 -23.00
CA SER A 477 -15.37 2.52 -22.00
C SER A 477 -16.04 3.82 -21.54
N ASN A 478 -15.24 4.82 -21.17
CA ASN A 478 -15.68 6.17 -20.82
C ASN A 478 -14.50 7.16 -20.87
N GLU A 479 -14.79 8.44 -20.66
CA GLU A 479 -13.82 9.53 -20.67
C GLU A 479 -12.70 9.35 -19.64
N GLN A 480 -13.02 8.88 -18.43
CA GLN A 480 -12.06 8.68 -17.36
C GLN A 480 -11.05 7.57 -17.70
N ALA A 481 -11.53 6.43 -18.19
CA ALA A 481 -10.70 5.29 -18.59
C ALA A 481 -9.84 5.65 -19.80
N PHE A 482 -10.36 6.45 -20.73
CA PHE A 482 -9.59 6.97 -21.86
C PHE A 482 -8.45 7.88 -21.41
N PHE A 483 -8.73 8.81 -20.49
CA PHE A 483 -7.72 9.69 -19.90
C PHE A 483 -6.64 8.89 -19.17
N ALA A 484 -7.02 7.95 -18.30
CA ALA A 484 -6.09 7.13 -17.53
C ALA A 484 -5.21 6.25 -18.43
N GLU A 485 -5.77 5.68 -19.49
CA GLU A 485 -5.00 4.88 -20.44
C GLU A 485 -4.02 5.72 -21.26
N ALA A 486 -4.44 6.90 -21.71
CA ALA A 486 -3.54 7.83 -22.37
C ALA A 486 -2.43 8.32 -21.44
N PHE A 487 -2.73 8.59 -20.16
CA PHE A 487 -1.72 8.91 -19.15
C PHE A 487 -0.72 7.75 -18.95
N ARG A 488 -1.22 6.50 -18.86
CA ARG A 488 -0.37 5.31 -18.81
C ARG A 488 0.56 5.23 -20.00
N MET A 489 0.04 5.37 -21.23
CA MET A 489 0.85 5.30 -22.45
C MET A 489 1.91 6.41 -22.48
N ARG A 490 1.57 7.64 -22.04
CA ARG A 490 2.49 8.79 -22.00
C ARG A 490 3.73 8.56 -21.15
N PHE A 491 3.58 7.84 -20.05
CA PHE A 491 4.63 7.55 -19.07
C PHE A 491 5.10 6.09 -19.07
N SER A 492 4.69 5.32 -20.09
CA SER A 492 5.19 3.96 -20.32
C SER A 492 6.69 3.98 -20.56
N ASN A 493 7.39 2.92 -20.17
CA ASN A 493 8.78 2.69 -20.56
C ASN A 493 8.91 2.31 -22.03
N ASP A 494 7.88 1.74 -22.64
CA ASP A 494 7.90 1.40 -24.07
C ASP A 494 7.73 2.67 -24.92
N PHE A 495 8.78 2.99 -25.69
CA PHE A 495 8.75 4.11 -26.62
C PHE A 495 7.62 3.99 -27.65
N LYS A 496 7.27 2.77 -28.07
CA LYS A 496 6.21 2.54 -29.06
C LYS A 496 4.84 2.92 -28.52
N GLU A 497 4.59 2.72 -27.23
CA GLU A 497 3.32 3.17 -26.62
C GLU A 497 3.23 4.69 -26.57
N ARG A 498 4.33 5.39 -26.26
CA ARG A 498 4.40 6.85 -26.27
C ARG A 498 4.18 7.42 -27.67
N GLU A 499 4.89 6.88 -28.66
CA GLU A 499 4.77 7.27 -30.07
C GLU A 499 3.35 7.03 -30.61
N LYS A 500 2.73 5.90 -30.23
CA LYS A 500 1.36 5.58 -30.60
C LYS A 500 0.38 6.62 -30.06
N LEU A 501 0.50 7.03 -28.80
CA LEU A 501 -0.35 8.08 -28.22
C LEU A 501 -0.23 9.39 -29.01
N GLU A 502 1.00 9.82 -29.32
CA GLU A 502 1.26 11.08 -30.03
C GLU A 502 0.72 11.05 -31.47
N THR A 503 0.76 9.89 -32.13
CA THR A 503 0.33 9.73 -33.53
C THR A 503 -1.17 9.48 -33.67
N ASP A 504 -1.72 8.59 -32.84
CA ASP A 504 -3.09 8.09 -33.00
C ASP A 504 -4.11 8.92 -32.21
N ALA A 505 -3.69 9.61 -31.14
CA ALA A 505 -4.56 10.48 -30.33
C ALA A 505 -3.86 11.82 -29.96
N PRO A 506 -3.50 12.64 -30.97
CA PRO A 506 -2.72 13.85 -30.78
C PRO A 506 -3.42 14.91 -29.91
N GLU A 507 -4.75 15.08 -30.01
CA GLU A 507 -5.48 16.06 -29.19
C GLU A 507 -5.51 15.63 -27.72
N THR A 508 -5.65 14.33 -27.47
CA THR A 508 -5.54 13.76 -26.12
C THR A 508 -4.14 13.93 -25.56
N SER A 509 -3.10 13.67 -26.36
CA SER A 509 -1.70 13.85 -25.96
C SER A 509 -1.42 15.31 -25.58
N GLU A 510 -1.87 16.27 -26.39
CA GLU A 510 -1.73 17.69 -26.11
C GLU A 510 -2.47 18.10 -24.82
N PHE A 511 -3.71 17.65 -24.66
CA PHE A 511 -4.51 17.93 -23.47
C PHE A 511 -3.85 17.41 -22.19
N ILE A 512 -3.35 16.18 -22.19
CA ILE A 512 -2.65 15.60 -21.04
C ILE A 512 -1.37 16.39 -20.76
N ASN A 513 -0.56 16.69 -21.78
CA ASN A 513 0.66 17.47 -21.58
C ASN A 513 0.37 18.86 -20.99
N ASP A 514 -0.71 19.53 -21.40
CA ASP A 514 -1.15 20.80 -20.79
C ASP A 514 -1.44 20.63 -19.29
N LYS A 515 -2.25 19.64 -18.91
CA LYS A 515 -2.57 19.40 -17.49
C LYS A 515 -1.33 19.04 -16.69
N ILE A 516 -0.45 18.21 -17.23
CA ILE A 516 0.82 17.83 -16.60
C ILE A 516 1.74 19.02 -16.42
N ASN A 517 1.96 19.84 -17.44
CA ASN A 517 2.80 21.02 -17.32
C ASN A 517 2.24 22.03 -16.33
N LYS A 518 0.90 22.18 -16.29
CA LYS A 518 0.22 23.01 -15.30
C LYS A 518 0.50 22.49 -13.89
N ILE A 519 0.38 21.18 -13.64
CA ILE A 519 0.65 20.58 -12.33
C ILE A 519 2.14 20.63 -11.97
N ASP A 520 3.03 20.33 -12.91
CA ASP A 520 4.48 20.29 -12.69
C ASP A 520 5.04 21.66 -12.32
N SER A 521 4.40 22.72 -12.82
CA SER A 521 4.69 24.11 -12.45
C SER A 521 4.01 24.59 -11.16
N MET A 522 3.10 23.81 -10.56
CA MET A 522 2.49 24.15 -9.28
C MET A 522 3.51 23.99 -8.15
N ILE A 523 3.71 25.08 -7.43
CA ILE A 523 4.45 25.06 -6.18
C ILE A 523 3.53 24.50 -5.09
N HIS A 524 3.93 23.39 -4.47
CA HIS A 524 3.26 22.88 -3.29
C HIS A 524 3.52 23.79 -2.09
N TYR A 525 2.46 24.10 -1.33
CA TYR A 525 2.53 24.81 -0.05
C TYR A 525 2.01 23.88 1.05
N GLU A 526 2.88 23.56 2.00
CA GLU A 526 2.60 22.62 3.08
C GLU A 526 1.58 23.19 4.08
N ARG A 527 0.69 22.32 4.59
CA ARG A 527 -0.26 22.66 5.66
C ARG A 527 0.09 21.85 6.90
N PHE A 528 0.21 22.51 8.05
CA PHE A 528 0.25 21.78 9.31
C PHE A 528 -1.13 21.24 9.65
N LYS A 529 -1.22 19.92 9.85
CA LYS A 529 -2.49 19.22 10.07
C LYS A 529 -2.93 19.20 11.53
N ASP A 530 -1.97 19.28 12.45
CA ASP A 530 -2.22 19.13 13.87
C ASP A 530 -1.24 19.97 14.71
N ILE A 531 -1.57 20.07 16.00
CA ILE A 531 -0.77 20.80 16.99
C ILE A 531 0.63 20.22 17.12
N HIS A 532 0.81 18.90 17.01
CA HIS A 532 2.09 18.26 17.24
C HIS A 532 3.11 18.68 16.17
N THR A 533 2.77 18.50 14.91
CA THR A 533 3.60 18.87 13.75
C THR A 533 3.89 20.37 13.69
N ALA A 534 2.89 21.23 13.95
CA ALA A 534 3.08 22.68 14.03
C ALA A 534 4.04 23.07 15.17
N THR A 535 3.90 22.45 16.34
CA THR A 535 4.74 22.72 17.52
C THR A 535 6.18 22.28 17.29
N GLU A 536 6.39 21.09 16.73
CA GLU A 536 7.73 20.56 16.47
C GLU A 536 8.50 21.45 15.49
N TRP A 537 7.89 21.80 14.37
CA TRP A 537 8.48 22.73 13.41
C TRP A 537 8.71 24.11 14.03
N GLY A 538 7.68 24.68 14.67
CA GLY A 538 7.72 26.03 15.23
C GLY A 538 8.80 26.18 16.30
N ASN A 539 8.91 25.23 17.23
CA ASN A 539 9.94 25.27 18.27
C ASN A 539 11.34 25.13 17.70
N THR A 540 11.52 24.30 16.68
CA THR A 540 12.82 24.15 15.99
C THR A 540 13.21 25.47 15.31
N ALA A 541 12.27 26.10 14.59
CA ALA A 541 12.49 27.40 13.95
C ALA A 541 12.78 28.50 14.97
N PHE A 542 12.04 28.55 16.06
CA PHE A 542 12.22 29.52 17.14
C PHE A 542 13.56 29.37 17.85
N LEU A 543 13.98 28.14 18.18
CA LEU A 543 15.26 27.92 18.87
C LEU A 543 16.45 28.40 18.04
N LYS A 544 16.39 28.25 16.71
CA LYS A 544 17.41 28.77 15.80
C LYS A 544 17.39 30.30 15.78
N TRP A 545 16.21 30.90 15.59
CA TRP A 545 16.04 32.35 15.54
C TRP A 545 16.44 33.04 16.85
N LYS A 546 16.03 32.49 18.00
CA LYS A 546 16.29 33.05 19.34
C LYS A 546 17.78 33.24 19.64
N GLN A 547 18.66 32.41 19.08
CA GLN A 547 20.10 32.50 19.31
C GLN A 547 20.72 33.79 18.74
N GLU A 548 20.04 34.41 17.77
CA GLU A 548 20.51 35.62 17.09
C GLU A 548 19.90 36.90 17.68
N LEU A 549 18.89 36.77 18.56
CA LEU A 549 18.14 37.90 19.10
C LEU A 549 18.80 38.56 20.32
N LYS A 550 18.64 39.88 20.40
CA LYS A 550 18.94 40.68 21.59
C LYS A 550 17.73 40.78 22.52
N GLN A 551 17.96 41.16 23.77
CA GLN A 551 16.89 41.24 24.78
C GLN A 551 15.85 42.32 24.48
N ASP A 552 16.28 43.46 23.93
CA ASP A 552 15.41 44.55 23.49
C ASP A 552 14.52 44.14 22.30
N GLU A 553 15.05 43.32 21.38
CA GLU A 553 14.31 42.72 20.27
C GLU A 553 13.24 41.74 20.77
N ILE A 554 13.59 40.85 21.71
CA ILE A 554 12.65 39.90 22.35
C ILE A 554 11.54 40.66 23.07
N GLN A 555 11.89 41.68 23.85
CA GLN A 555 10.91 42.49 24.58
C GLN A 555 9.96 43.22 23.63
N ALA A 556 10.46 43.79 22.54
CA ALA A 556 9.63 44.49 21.55
C ALA A 556 8.56 43.58 20.94
N ILE A 557 8.93 42.34 20.57
CA ILE A 557 8.00 41.33 20.05
C ILE A 557 6.99 40.88 21.12
N THR A 558 7.46 40.60 22.35
CA THR A 558 6.60 40.17 23.47
C THR A 558 5.53 41.23 23.79
N GLU A 559 5.91 42.50 23.81
CA GLU A 559 4.95 43.58 24.06
C GLU A 559 4.04 43.84 22.86
N TYR A 560 4.49 43.61 21.63
CA TYR A 560 3.64 43.69 20.44
C TYR A 560 2.52 42.65 20.48
N THR A 561 2.86 41.39 20.76
CA THR A 561 1.86 40.30 20.85
C THR A 561 0.85 40.52 21.98
N LYS A 562 1.22 41.25 23.05
CA LYS A 562 0.29 41.69 24.09
C LYS A 562 -0.78 42.65 23.57
N ASN A 563 -0.40 43.61 22.73
CA ASN A 563 -1.30 44.58 22.12
C ASN A 563 -0.73 45.17 20.81
N ALA A 564 -1.13 44.58 19.69
CA ALA A 564 -0.62 44.94 18.37
C ALA A 564 -1.20 46.27 17.83
N ASN A 565 -2.38 46.69 18.29
CA ASN A 565 -3.13 47.80 17.71
C ASN A 565 -2.35 49.14 17.69
N PRO A 566 -1.70 49.60 18.77
CA PRO A 566 -1.00 50.89 18.76
C PRO A 566 0.12 50.98 17.71
N ILE A 567 0.81 49.86 17.43
CA ILE A 567 1.88 49.81 16.43
C ILE A 567 1.30 49.70 15.02
N ASN A 568 0.34 48.78 14.82
CA ASN A 568 -0.24 48.56 13.49
C ASN A 568 -1.10 49.75 13.02
N SER A 569 -1.87 50.41 13.90
CA SER A 569 -2.61 51.63 13.53
C SER A 569 -1.67 52.77 13.18
N TYR A 570 -0.62 53.00 13.97
CA TYR A 570 0.42 53.98 13.66
C TYR A 570 1.03 53.74 12.28
N LEU A 571 1.41 52.50 11.98
CA LEU A 571 1.95 52.14 10.66
C LEU A 571 0.94 52.35 9.53
N ARG A 572 -0.34 52.01 9.71
CA ARG A 572 -1.37 52.20 8.69
C ARG A 572 -1.69 53.68 8.43
N GLU A 573 -1.77 54.49 9.48
CA GLU A 573 -2.02 55.94 9.40
C GLU A 573 -0.87 56.70 8.73
N ASN A 574 0.36 56.19 8.85
CA ASN A 574 1.57 56.81 8.30
C ASN A 574 2.07 56.12 7.01
N ASP A 575 1.24 55.30 6.36
CA ASP A 575 1.57 54.53 5.15
C ASP A 575 2.85 53.67 5.26
N GLY A 576 3.12 53.18 6.48
CA GLY A 576 4.28 52.39 6.83
C GLY A 576 5.55 53.20 7.09
N ASN A 577 5.50 54.54 7.10
CA ASN A 577 6.68 55.38 7.35
C ASN A 577 6.91 55.63 8.85
N LEU A 578 8.18 55.84 9.22
CA LEU A 578 8.62 56.18 10.58
C LEU A 578 8.99 57.67 10.66
N GLY A 579 9.04 58.22 11.87
CA GLY A 579 9.52 59.58 12.16
C GLY A 579 8.56 60.45 12.97
N SER A 580 7.31 60.00 13.16
CA SER A 580 6.26 60.78 13.83
C SER A 580 6.16 60.47 15.33
N ASP A 581 6.74 59.36 15.81
CA ASP A 581 6.75 58.96 17.22
C ASP A 581 8.04 58.18 17.56
N PRO A 582 9.06 58.82 18.15
CA PRO A 582 10.36 58.19 18.41
C PRO A 582 10.29 56.92 19.27
N VAL A 583 9.30 56.82 20.17
CA VAL A 583 9.14 55.66 21.06
C VAL A 583 8.60 54.47 20.26
N LYS A 584 7.58 54.70 19.43
CA LYS A 584 7.07 53.66 18.52
C LYS A 584 8.11 53.30 17.46
N ASP A 585 8.79 54.28 16.89
CA ASP A 585 9.80 54.10 15.86
C ASP A 585 10.98 53.25 16.35
N GLN A 586 11.45 53.49 17.59
CA GLN A 586 12.49 52.66 18.20
C GLN A 586 12.01 51.21 18.33
N LYS A 587 10.79 50.98 18.84
CA LYS A 587 10.23 49.64 19.02
C LYS A 587 10.05 48.92 17.68
N ILE A 588 9.51 49.60 16.67
CA ILE A 588 9.38 49.09 15.30
C ILE A 588 10.75 48.73 14.73
N GLY A 589 11.77 49.58 14.94
CA GLY A 589 13.13 49.29 14.50
C GLY A 589 13.74 48.04 15.13
N GLN A 590 13.40 47.70 16.37
CA GLN A 590 13.84 46.44 17.00
C GLN A 590 13.07 45.23 16.46
N MET A 591 11.77 45.37 16.23
CA MET A 591 10.97 44.30 15.62
C MET A 591 11.41 44.00 14.18
N ASP A 592 11.70 45.03 13.38
CA ASP A 592 12.19 44.87 12.00
C ASP A 592 13.51 44.08 11.98
N LYS A 593 14.48 44.47 12.82
CA LYS A 593 15.76 43.72 12.96
C LYS A 593 15.54 42.27 13.36
N ALA A 594 14.67 42.03 14.35
CA ALA A 594 14.37 40.69 14.82
C ALA A 594 13.80 39.82 13.69
N LEU A 595 12.80 40.33 12.96
CA LEU A 595 12.11 39.58 11.90
C LEU A 595 12.95 39.40 10.64
N ASP A 596 13.92 40.27 10.36
CA ASP A 596 14.83 40.14 9.22
C ASP A 596 15.82 38.97 9.36
N LEU A 597 16.11 38.55 10.60
CA LEU A 597 16.94 37.38 10.91
C LEU A 597 16.21 36.05 10.68
N ALA A 598 14.87 36.06 10.64
CA ALA A 598 14.07 34.86 10.47
C ALA A 598 13.62 34.68 9.01
N LYS A 599 13.66 33.44 8.53
CA LYS A 599 13.18 33.05 7.20
C LYS A 599 12.41 31.74 7.32
N VAL A 600 11.25 31.65 6.66
CA VAL A 600 10.52 30.37 6.57
C VAL A 600 11.34 29.36 5.75
N SER A 601 11.42 28.12 6.24
CA SER A 601 12.30 27.08 5.70
C SER A 601 11.77 26.36 4.45
N HIS A 602 10.48 26.48 4.16
CA HIS A 602 9.81 25.85 3.02
C HIS A 602 8.53 26.62 2.68
N ASN A 603 7.91 26.29 1.54
CA ASN A 603 6.61 26.85 1.14
C ASN A 603 5.51 26.31 2.07
N MET A 604 4.79 27.17 2.77
CA MET A 604 3.76 26.76 3.73
C MET A 604 2.49 27.60 3.61
N ILE A 605 1.41 27.12 4.22
CA ILE A 605 0.15 27.83 4.34
C ILE A 605 -0.04 28.25 5.80
N VAL A 606 -0.41 29.51 5.99
CA VAL A 606 -0.77 30.07 7.29
C VAL A 606 -2.13 30.77 7.22
N TYR A 607 -2.71 31.02 8.38
CA TYR A 607 -4.09 31.43 8.51
C TYR A 607 -4.23 32.74 9.28
N ARG A 608 -5.20 33.57 8.89
CA ARG A 608 -5.57 34.77 9.63
C ARG A 608 -7.07 35.02 9.49
N GLY A 609 -7.78 35.16 10.61
CA GLY A 609 -9.14 35.70 10.59
C GLY A 609 -9.17 37.22 10.70
N THR A 610 -10.08 37.84 9.97
CA THR A 610 -10.28 39.30 9.93
C THR A 610 -11.72 39.65 9.55
N ASP A 611 -12.09 40.92 9.65
CA ASP A 611 -13.40 41.41 9.23
C ASP A 611 -13.37 41.96 7.79
N GLY A 612 -14.55 42.31 7.24
CA GLY A 612 -14.72 42.83 5.89
C GLY A 612 -13.96 44.14 5.60
N ILE A 613 -13.52 44.86 6.65
CA ILE A 613 -12.73 46.10 6.55
C ILE A 613 -11.48 45.98 5.66
N ILE A 614 -10.92 44.77 5.48
CA ILE A 614 -9.76 44.56 4.60
C ILE A 614 -10.04 44.92 3.13
N PHE A 615 -11.31 44.89 2.74
CA PHE A 615 -11.79 45.28 1.41
C PHE A 615 -12.26 46.75 1.38
N GLY A 616 -12.28 47.42 2.53
CA GLY A 616 -12.75 48.80 2.72
C GLY A 616 -13.93 48.91 3.70
N GLU A 617 -14.13 50.11 4.25
CA GLU A 617 -15.13 50.39 5.30
C GLU A 617 -16.55 49.93 4.95
N LYS A 618 -16.94 50.04 3.69
CA LYS A 618 -18.27 49.65 3.23
C LYS A 618 -18.59 48.17 3.45
N TYR A 619 -17.58 47.30 3.52
CA TYR A 619 -17.76 45.86 3.66
C TYR A 619 -17.77 45.38 5.12
N GLN A 620 -17.35 46.23 6.08
CA GLN A 620 -17.27 45.85 7.50
C GLN A 620 -18.63 45.43 8.08
N GLY A 621 -19.70 46.11 7.69
CA GLY A 621 -21.06 45.85 8.18
C GLY A 621 -21.98 45.13 7.18
N SER A 622 -21.60 45.03 5.91
CA SER A 622 -22.47 44.50 4.84
C SER A 622 -22.16 43.06 4.42
N LEU A 623 -20.95 42.57 4.74
CA LEU A 623 -20.51 41.23 4.35
C LEU A 623 -21.36 40.11 4.96
N MET A 624 -21.84 40.31 6.19
CA MET A 624 -22.57 39.29 6.95
C MET A 624 -24.04 39.65 7.11
N ASN A 625 -24.91 38.65 6.96
CA ASN A 625 -26.32 38.70 7.37
C ASN A 625 -26.54 37.60 8.43
N GLY A 626 -26.43 37.99 9.70
CA GLY A 626 -26.41 37.04 10.81
C GLY A 626 -25.22 36.08 10.72
N ASN A 627 -25.49 34.78 10.68
CA ASN A 627 -24.48 33.72 10.54
C ASN A 627 -24.17 33.36 9.07
N LYS A 628 -24.74 34.08 8.09
CA LYS A 628 -24.54 33.82 6.66
C LYS A 628 -23.76 34.95 6.00
N VAL A 629 -22.95 34.59 5.01
CA VAL A 629 -22.29 35.57 4.14
C VAL A 629 -23.33 36.08 3.14
N ASN A 630 -23.38 37.41 2.95
CA ASN A 630 -24.20 37.99 1.90
C ASN A 630 -23.59 37.64 0.53
N ALA A 631 -24.29 36.80 -0.25
CA ALA A 631 -23.79 36.27 -1.51
C ALA A 631 -23.53 37.35 -2.57
N GLU A 632 -24.35 38.41 -2.62
CA GLU A 632 -24.18 39.52 -3.57
C GLU A 632 -22.93 40.33 -3.24
N VAL A 633 -22.75 40.65 -1.95
CA VAL A 633 -21.55 41.37 -1.47
C VAL A 633 -20.29 40.53 -1.67
N ALA A 634 -20.37 39.21 -1.42
CA ALA A 634 -19.26 38.30 -1.66
C ALA A 634 -18.89 38.21 -3.15
N ALA A 635 -19.88 38.17 -4.05
CA ALA A 635 -19.65 38.19 -5.49
C ALA A 635 -18.97 39.50 -5.94
N GLU A 636 -19.42 40.65 -5.42
CA GLU A 636 -18.80 41.95 -5.68
C GLU A 636 -17.34 42.00 -5.21
N ILE A 637 -17.07 41.52 -3.98
CA ILE A 637 -15.71 41.44 -3.45
C ILE A 637 -14.86 40.52 -4.33
N LYS A 638 -15.38 39.35 -4.70
CA LYS A 638 -14.67 38.39 -5.55
C LYS A 638 -14.28 39.02 -6.88
N GLU A 639 -15.23 39.66 -7.57
CA GLU A 639 -14.98 40.32 -8.86
C GLU A 639 -13.93 41.43 -8.75
N LYS A 640 -14.04 42.27 -7.72
CA LYS A 640 -13.17 43.45 -7.57
C LYS A 640 -11.76 43.12 -7.10
N PHE A 641 -11.61 42.13 -6.23
CA PHE A 641 -10.34 41.89 -5.51
C PHE A 641 -9.56 40.69 -6.00
N THR A 642 -10.16 39.72 -6.69
CA THR A 642 -9.41 38.58 -7.24
C THR A 642 -8.37 39.06 -8.26
N GLY A 643 -7.13 38.60 -8.12
CA GLY A 643 -5.99 39.01 -8.94
C GLY A 643 -5.33 40.33 -8.51
N THR A 644 -5.90 41.07 -7.55
CA THR A 644 -5.32 42.34 -7.06
C THR A 644 -4.25 42.11 -5.98
N HIS A 645 -3.43 43.13 -5.74
CA HIS A 645 -2.44 43.15 -4.67
C HIS A 645 -2.95 44.00 -3.50
N LEU A 646 -2.85 43.47 -2.29
CA LEU A 646 -3.08 44.21 -1.05
C LEU A 646 -1.76 44.37 -0.31
N THR A 647 -1.59 45.53 0.35
CA THR A 647 -0.42 45.83 1.17
C THR A 647 -0.86 45.96 2.63
N GLU A 648 -0.32 45.13 3.51
CA GLU A 648 -0.41 45.33 4.96
C GLU A 648 0.76 46.20 5.42
N ARG A 649 0.43 47.44 5.82
CA ARG A 649 1.42 48.42 6.31
C ARG A 649 1.94 48.08 7.70
N GLY A 650 1.12 47.43 8.54
CA GLY A 650 1.50 46.93 9.84
C GLY A 650 2.25 45.60 9.77
N TYR A 651 2.57 45.03 10.93
CA TYR A 651 2.98 43.62 11.01
C TYR A 651 1.75 42.71 10.85
N LEU A 652 1.95 41.58 10.17
CA LEU A 652 0.89 40.63 9.88
C LEU A 652 1.05 39.39 10.76
N SER A 653 0.26 39.33 11.85
CA SER A 653 0.13 38.11 12.67
C SER A 653 -0.69 37.05 11.95
N THR A 654 -0.19 35.83 11.91
CA THR A 654 -0.88 34.67 11.35
C THR A 654 -0.69 33.45 12.26
N SER A 655 -1.42 32.38 12.00
CA SER A 655 -1.34 31.12 12.74
C SER A 655 -0.95 29.99 11.79
N LEU A 656 -0.13 29.06 12.26
CA LEU A 656 0.17 27.83 11.50
C LEU A 656 -1.07 26.91 11.37
N LEU A 657 -2.05 27.06 12.25
CA LEU A 657 -3.26 26.23 12.31
C LEU A 657 -4.54 27.03 12.08
N ASN A 658 -5.54 26.39 11.47
CA ASN A 658 -6.86 26.94 11.14
C ASN A 658 -7.85 26.92 12.35
N GLU A 659 -7.44 26.42 13.52
CA GLU A 659 -8.31 26.21 14.69
C GLU A 659 -7.96 27.10 15.89
N THR A 660 -7.39 28.28 15.66
CA THR A 660 -6.99 29.20 16.75
C THR A 660 -8.00 30.32 16.99
N GLN A 661 -7.87 31.06 18.10
CA GLN A 661 -8.75 32.18 18.45
C GLN A 661 -8.84 33.26 17.35
N PHE A 662 -7.84 33.35 16.46
CA PHE A 662 -7.85 34.28 15.33
C PHE A 662 -9.02 34.07 14.36
N MET A 663 -9.67 32.90 14.42
CA MET A 663 -10.52 32.41 13.36
C MET A 663 -12.01 32.70 13.58
N ALA A 664 -12.39 33.37 14.67
CA ALA A 664 -13.78 33.73 14.98
C ALA A 664 -14.39 34.82 14.07
N ARG A 665 -13.61 35.33 13.11
CA ARG A 665 -13.97 36.48 12.28
C ARG A 665 -14.65 36.08 10.96
N PRO A 666 -15.44 36.98 10.33
CA PRO A 666 -16.18 36.72 9.09
C PRO A 666 -15.34 36.37 7.86
N VAL A 667 -14.10 36.87 7.79
CA VAL A 667 -13.16 36.61 6.70
C VAL A 667 -12.04 35.73 7.20
N LEU A 668 -11.78 34.64 6.48
CA LEU A 668 -10.64 33.75 6.68
C LEU A 668 -9.65 33.95 5.54
N ILE A 669 -8.47 34.49 5.82
CA ILE A 669 -7.37 34.52 4.87
C ILE A 669 -6.51 33.28 5.05
N GLU A 670 -6.37 32.53 3.97
CA GLU A 670 -5.40 31.44 3.80
C GLU A 670 -4.25 31.96 2.95
N LEU A 671 -3.08 32.13 3.56
CA LEU A 671 -1.89 32.73 2.95
C LEU A 671 -0.89 31.65 2.57
N LYS A 672 -0.59 31.55 1.28
CA LYS A 672 0.55 30.82 0.73
C LYS A 672 1.81 31.66 0.96
N VAL A 673 2.76 31.09 1.67
CA VAL A 673 4.00 31.73 2.10
C VAL A 673 5.17 31.06 1.40
N PRO A 674 5.82 31.72 0.43
CA PRO A 674 6.97 31.15 -0.24
C PRO A 674 8.15 30.93 0.71
N GLU A 675 8.93 29.87 0.48
CA GLU A 675 10.20 29.60 1.17
C GLU A 675 11.11 30.83 1.17
N GLY A 676 11.77 31.13 2.28
CA GLY A 676 12.68 32.29 2.41
C GLY A 676 11.97 33.62 2.66
N THR A 677 10.65 33.65 2.81
CA THR A 677 9.93 34.86 3.26
C THR A 677 10.35 35.23 4.69
N SER A 678 10.60 36.53 4.95
CA SER A 678 10.87 37.01 6.32
C SER A 678 9.63 36.89 7.20
N ALA A 679 9.67 35.95 8.14
CA ALA A 679 8.68 35.77 9.20
C ALA A 679 9.28 34.93 10.33
N ALA A 680 8.86 35.17 11.56
CA ALA A 680 9.33 34.44 12.74
C ALA A 680 8.19 33.72 13.45
N TYR A 681 8.45 32.51 13.93
CA TYR A 681 7.55 31.82 14.85
C TYR A 681 7.76 32.40 16.25
N VAL A 682 6.80 33.20 16.72
CA VAL A 682 6.94 34.01 17.94
C VAL A 682 6.21 33.43 19.15
N ASP A 683 5.42 32.36 18.95
CA ASP A 683 4.57 31.76 19.99
C ASP A 683 5.28 31.54 21.35
N PRO A 684 6.54 31.03 21.42
CA PRO A 684 7.19 30.79 22.71
C PRO A 684 7.57 32.05 23.51
N ILE A 685 7.58 33.22 22.87
CA ILE A 685 7.78 34.54 23.53
C ILE A 685 6.55 35.44 23.40
N SER A 686 5.46 34.93 22.83
CA SER A 686 4.20 35.65 22.73
C SER A 686 3.63 35.86 24.13
N TYR A 687 2.96 36.99 24.34
CA TYR A 687 2.16 37.21 25.53
C TYR A 687 0.98 36.22 25.61
N TYR A 688 0.53 35.69 24.47
CA TYR A 688 -0.53 34.70 24.36
C TYR A 688 -0.01 33.42 23.68
N PRO A 689 0.76 32.58 24.39
CA PRO A 689 1.30 31.34 23.82
C PRO A 689 0.16 30.35 23.48
N GLY A 690 0.43 29.42 22.55
CA GLY A 690 -0.54 28.44 22.06
C GLY A 690 -1.41 28.96 20.90
N GLN A 691 -1.07 30.12 20.34
CA GLN A 691 -1.67 30.65 19.12
C GLN A 691 -0.96 30.21 17.84
N PHE A 692 0.19 29.53 17.99
CA PHE A 692 1.05 29.08 16.90
C PHE A 692 1.40 30.23 15.96
N GLU A 693 1.69 31.39 16.55
CA GLU A 693 1.81 32.65 15.82
C GLU A 693 3.08 32.68 14.95
N LEU A 694 2.87 32.85 13.65
CA LEU A 694 3.91 33.22 12.68
C LEU A 694 3.72 34.71 12.33
N LEU A 695 4.68 35.54 12.75
CA LEU A 695 4.64 36.99 12.60
C LEU A 695 5.48 37.43 11.40
N PHE A 696 4.87 38.15 10.46
CA PHE A 696 5.55 38.72 9.30
C PHE A 696 5.98 40.15 9.56
N SER A 697 7.11 40.54 8.96
CA SER A 697 7.57 41.94 8.96
C SER A 697 6.53 42.86 8.32
N ARG A 698 6.63 44.16 8.56
CA ARG A 698 5.69 45.15 8.00
C ARG A 698 5.85 45.35 6.49
N ASN A 699 4.89 46.07 5.88
CA ASN A 699 4.84 46.38 4.45
C ASN A 699 4.76 45.15 3.53
N LYS A 700 4.09 44.09 3.98
CA LYS A 700 3.93 42.87 3.16
C LYS A 700 2.86 43.08 2.11
N GLN A 701 3.19 42.67 0.89
CA GLN A 701 2.24 42.58 -0.19
C GLN A 701 1.80 41.13 -0.36
N TYR A 702 0.54 40.94 -0.67
CA TYR A 702 0.01 39.65 -1.09
C TYR A 702 -0.99 39.82 -2.22
N ARG A 703 -0.98 38.87 -3.15
CA ARG A 703 -1.96 38.78 -4.22
C ARG A 703 -3.13 37.94 -3.76
N ILE A 704 -4.36 38.39 -4.02
CA ILE A 704 -5.55 37.57 -3.83
C ILE A 704 -5.69 36.63 -5.03
N ASP A 705 -5.61 35.33 -4.77
CA ASP A 705 -5.71 34.29 -5.81
C ASP A 705 -7.16 33.88 -6.05
N ASN A 706 -7.97 33.75 -4.99
CA ASN A 706 -9.37 33.33 -5.07
C ASN A 706 -10.17 33.77 -3.84
N ILE A 707 -11.49 33.87 -4.00
CA ILE A 707 -12.44 34.19 -2.92
C ILE A 707 -13.66 33.27 -3.05
N ILE A 708 -14.00 32.56 -1.97
CA ILE A 708 -15.13 31.62 -1.91
C ILE A 708 -15.89 31.72 -0.58
N ILE A 709 -17.16 31.33 -0.59
CA ILE A 709 -17.95 31.17 0.64
C ILE A 709 -17.74 29.74 1.15
N ILE A 710 -17.46 29.59 2.45
CA ILE A 710 -17.34 28.30 3.11
C ILE A 710 -18.33 28.21 4.28
N ASP A 711 -18.82 27.00 4.57
CA ASP A 711 -19.55 26.72 5.82
C ASP A 711 -18.54 26.28 6.90
N ASN A 712 -18.71 26.80 8.10
CA ASN A 712 -17.90 26.45 9.25
C ASN A 712 -18.81 26.22 10.47
N ASN A 713 -19.23 24.97 10.67
CA ASN A 713 -20.11 24.53 11.76
C ASN A 713 -21.42 25.32 11.84
N GLY A 714 -22.08 25.55 10.69
CA GLY A 714 -23.36 26.26 10.63
C GLY A 714 -23.28 27.79 10.64
N SER A 715 -22.06 28.35 10.59
CA SER A 715 -21.83 29.76 10.25
C SER A 715 -20.97 29.85 8.99
N GLN A 716 -21.38 30.68 8.04
CA GLN A 716 -20.60 30.91 6.82
C GLN A 716 -19.48 31.91 7.06
N LYS A 717 -18.43 31.79 6.26
CA LYS A 717 -17.31 32.74 6.18
C LYS A 717 -16.91 33.00 4.73
N LEU A 718 -16.29 34.15 4.50
CA LEU A 718 -15.61 34.44 3.24
C LEU A 718 -14.16 33.96 3.34
N LYS A 719 -13.82 32.87 2.66
CA LYS A 719 -12.44 32.41 2.54
C LYS A 719 -11.74 33.17 1.41
N VAL A 720 -10.58 33.73 1.72
CA VAL A 720 -9.68 34.43 0.80
C VAL A 720 -8.41 33.59 0.69
N GLU A 721 -8.12 33.09 -0.49
CA GLU A 721 -6.84 32.45 -0.80
C GLU A 721 -5.91 33.50 -1.38
N ALA A 722 -4.72 33.65 -0.80
CA ALA A 722 -3.77 34.67 -1.20
C ALA A 722 -2.33 34.15 -1.13
N THR A 723 -1.43 34.79 -1.89
CA THR A 723 0.00 34.46 -1.91
C THR A 723 0.83 35.67 -1.51
N ILE A 724 1.71 35.50 -0.52
CA ILE A 724 2.70 36.52 -0.13
C ILE A 724 3.67 36.75 -1.30
N LEU A 725 3.90 38.02 -1.64
CA LEU A 725 4.91 38.43 -2.60
C LEU A 725 6.25 38.61 -1.87
N LYS A 726 7.32 38.05 -2.44
CA LYS A 726 8.68 38.14 -1.88
C LYS A 726 9.26 39.55 -1.97
#